data_AF-E0SSY0-F1
#
_entry.id   AF-E0SSY0-F1
#
_cell.length_a   1.000
_cell.length_b   1.000
_cell.length_c   1.000
_cell.angle_alpha   90.00
_cell.angle_beta   90.00
_cell.angle_gamma   90.00
#
_symmetry.space_group_name_H-M   'P 1'
#
loop_
_entity.id
_entity.type
_entity.pdbx_description
1 polymer ?
#
loop_
_entity_poly.entity_id
_entity_poly.type
_entity_poly.pdbx_seq_one_letter_code
_entity_poly.pdbx_strand_id
1 'polypeptide(L)'
;MERLYVLFIVLLMLLLTLGFTPSTPSIDTQIGYRLVRVPIDVYSMQPVLVFAYVPSGRVVELEIYIHIGIRTSGIGLSPPFISGVVQRIPMVPIPWASKWYMAYIPGLPAESLSFSTRFLSRENVVWVNISSKVIYSLIVDGDTVASDSYIVKEGGVSRYTTPLVYAFIYDALIDPSIMEETFGLGPHGWVIGGGESVRVMIIAIDDSSKPMLRFEYRVGDGSWTPAPISDSLAMEKLYNLTISINSNIKSIEDWIRQYYSIEIPRSIPTIRIAEAVIPPQNPGTYVMFRAIATDVDGNTMVSPIGMYYVVNKSSDTRILVIDPHILLWLSIENLRSITNISKSVYSYGIPDDISRPIAYIKSISGSVERYGIVSFHHWEYLGKYYNIYIAWPKSDVANLLNTFKPSVIILSSLGLGLQGGGIWNWDLRDIHADGRSLLDTLASYIKTSHAGLIATHATLSDWIVWTSCGERVKIGARGHIGYNLSDMDILNERTVAALLGMPELALWEYVRDAIAMAICIEQPEIGMLIGSIPLQVPHIPWNGVLRLTPEAKDLGWDLPQEFTVEMSTLLKEYGFRAYTEVGWQFALPRALAYVAWNSSYEAREHFAVLRDRLSMLIGNITGGVVDEAKLKSHLDRGLEGGLRDFYRSLNAARIRGSTFNISIPIGVGRSMNISIDVGKEALLNILQRMPVKIVALSPNGLAGIVVHDKFWDLNGYRAVYFSFEVEAVSGDIAEKLLVNAVEWVRKWQFRDVTELLGGVLRVPKDVATRFRDVVATLQGKEVFSDGLILNEEGGAEIKLSLSTGRLYIAIAHPTSNVYIDIAKGDAKIVNITRISDTVTKIVVDVEKSGDVVLLLKAGSEASLNSIYVTIKFEAYATTTSPTTTTTPVTTTTTTITTTAITTTMFPTTTPLTTTITSPTATTPPSPTTTPVSKTTVTSTTTPTTATTSISTYLPSSSPTPTTQTTPSIQLGTVLVVVGVIAVVIAIAVILMHRKR
;
A
#
# COMPACT_ATOMS: atom_id res chain seq x y z
N MET A 1 52.95 -10.82 -14.35
CA MET A 1 51.71 -11.57 -14.65
C MET A 1 50.64 -11.24 -13.62
N GLU A 2 50.74 -11.69 -12.37
CA GLU A 2 49.70 -11.48 -11.34
C GLU A 2 49.27 -10.02 -11.17
N ARG A 3 50.19 -9.05 -11.04
CA ARG A 3 49.81 -7.63 -10.95
C ARG A 3 49.06 -7.08 -12.18
N LEU A 4 49.31 -7.65 -13.37
CA LEU A 4 48.58 -7.29 -14.60
C LEU A 4 47.19 -7.96 -14.62
N TYR A 5 47.09 -9.18 -14.08
CA TYR A 5 45.84 -9.92 -13.93
C TYR A 5 44.92 -9.30 -12.87
N VAL A 6 45.48 -8.83 -11.75
CA VAL A 6 44.76 -8.04 -10.74
C VAL A 6 44.32 -6.71 -11.33
N LEU A 7 45.18 -6.00 -12.09
CA LEU A 7 44.76 -4.76 -12.76
C LEU A 7 43.64 -5.01 -13.79
N PHE A 8 43.70 -6.12 -14.52
CA PHE A 8 42.65 -6.54 -15.46
C PHE A 8 41.35 -6.89 -14.75
N ILE A 9 41.39 -7.62 -13.62
CA ILE A 9 40.21 -7.93 -12.80
C ILE A 9 39.63 -6.67 -12.16
N VAL A 10 40.45 -5.74 -11.67
CA VAL A 10 39.98 -4.47 -11.11
C VAL A 10 39.36 -3.60 -12.21
N LEU A 11 39.94 -3.55 -13.41
CA LEU A 11 39.36 -2.85 -14.55
C LEU A 11 38.05 -3.50 -15.03
N LEU A 12 37.98 -4.84 -15.03
CA LEU A 12 36.77 -5.60 -15.36
C LEU A 12 35.66 -5.39 -14.31
N MET A 13 36.01 -5.36 -13.03
CA MET A 13 35.09 -5.02 -11.94
C MET A 13 34.59 -3.58 -12.05
N LEU A 14 35.46 -2.61 -12.36
CA LEU A 14 35.05 -1.21 -12.62
C LEU A 14 34.18 -1.06 -13.87
N LEU A 15 34.40 -1.87 -14.91
CA LEU A 15 33.54 -1.94 -16.09
C LEU A 15 32.19 -2.61 -15.79
N LEU A 16 32.14 -3.58 -14.87
CA LEU A 16 30.92 -4.24 -14.41
C LEU A 16 30.09 -3.34 -13.47
N THR A 17 30.72 -2.58 -12.58
CA THR A 17 30.00 -1.63 -11.70
C THR A 17 29.51 -0.39 -12.44
N LEU A 18 30.13 -0.01 -13.56
CA LEU A 18 29.60 0.98 -14.50
C LEU A 18 28.48 0.41 -15.43
N GLY A 19 28.22 -0.90 -15.38
CA GLY A 19 27.30 -1.59 -16.30
C GLY A 19 25.93 -1.98 -15.72
N PHE A 20 25.73 -1.87 -14.39
CA PHE A 20 24.48 -2.28 -13.73
C PHE A 20 23.99 -1.25 -12.70
N THR A 21 23.55 -0.09 -13.18
CA THR A 21 22.24 0.37 -12.72
C THR A 21 21.18 -0.41 -13.50
N PRO A 22 20.08 -0.86 -12.89
CA PRO A 22 18.88 -1.13 -13.64
C PRO A 22 18.37 0.24 -14.13
N SER A 23 18.91 0.68 -15.26
CA SER A 23 18.19 1.66 -16.05
C SER A 23 16.83 1.04 -16.34
N THR A 24 15.79 1.65 -15.77
CA THR A 24 14.50 1.69 -16.45
C THR A 24 14.83 1.97 -17.91
N PRO A 25 14.36 1.15 -18.87
CA PRO A 25 14.74 1.34 -20.26
C PRO A 25 14.28 2.75 -20.63
N SER A 26 15.26 3.65 -20.75
CA SER A 26 15.06 4.94 -21.38
C SER A 26 14.80 4.59 -22.83
N ILE A 27 13.51 4.35 -23.13
CA ILE A 27 12.99 4.39 -24.48
C ILE A 27 13.54 5.70 -25.01
N ASP A 28 14.39 5.61 -26.03
CA ASP A 28 14.95 6.77 -26.71
C ASP A 28 13.78 7.47 -27.41
N THR A 29 13.10 8.31 -26.64
CA THR A 29 11.82 8.90 -26.98
C THR A 29 12.11 10.05 -27.92
N GLN A 30 12.20 9.71 -29.21
CA GLN A 30 11.91 10.67 -30.26
C GLN A 30 10.53 11.27 -29.96
N ILE A 31 10.53 12.52 -29.50
CA ILE A 31 9.34 13.23 -29.05
C ILE A 31 8.53 13.64 -30.29
N GLY A 32 7.70 12.72 -30.79
CA GLY A 32 6.93 12.94 -32.00
C GLY A 32 5.90 11.85 -32.28
N TYR A 33 4.97 12.16 -33.18
CA TYR A 33 4.00 11.21 -33.71
C TYR A 33 4.71 10.14 -34.56
N ARG A 34 4.28 8.88 -34.44
CA ARG A 34 4.90 7.76 -35.18
C ARG A 34 3.86 6.91 -35.87
N LEU A 35 3.99 6.71 -37.18
CA LEU A 35 3.19 5.77 -37.97
C LEU A 35 3.97 4.47 -38.21
N VAL A 36 3.30 3.33 -38.07
CA VAL A 36 3.84 1.99 -38.38
C VAL A 36 2.76 1.16 -39.05
N ARG A 37 3.04 0.55 -40.21
CA ARG A 37 2.09 -0.35 -40.89
C ARG A 37 2.49 -1.82 -40.77
N VAL A 38 1.49 -2.69 -40.76
CA VAL A 38 1.65 -4.15 -40.80
C VAL A 38 0.67 -4.73 -41.84
N PRO A 39 1.16 -5.49 -42.85
CA PRO A 39 2.56 -5.76 -43.15
C PRO A 39 3.30 -4.55 -43.75
N ILE A 40 4.63 -4.61 -43.77
CA ILE A 40 5.48 -3.60 -44.44
C ILE A 40 5.34 -3.70 -45.96
N ASP A 41 5.43 -4.94 -46.46
CA ASP A 41 5.18 -5.36 -47.84
C ASP A 41 3.74 -5.87 -47.96
N VAL A 42 2.93 -5.20 -48.77
CA VAL A 42 1.50 -5.47 -48.93
C VAL A 42 1.27 -6.18 -50.25
N TYR A 43 0.67 -7.37 -50.22
CA TYR A 43 0.33 -8.17 -51.39
C TYR A 43 -1.13 -8.00 -51.82
N SER A 44 -1.46 -8.49 -53.01
CA SER A 44 -2.81 -8.42 -53.58
C SER A 44 -3.85 -9.00 -52.61
N MET A 45 -4.93 -8.26 -52.41
CA MET A 45 -6.02 -8.55 -51.48
C MET A 45 -5.65 -8.65 -49.99
N GLN A 46 -4.39 -8.39 -49.62
CA GLN A 46 -3.96 -8.41 -48.22
C GLN A 46 -4.38 -7.11 -47.49
N PRO A 47 -5.09 -7.20 -46.34
CA PRO A 47 -5.42 -6.02 -45.55
C PRO A 47 -4.20 -5.45 -44.84
N VAL A 48 -4.28 -4.17 -44.43
CA VAL A 48 -3.21 -3.46 -43.71
C VAL A 48 -3.74 -2.87 -42.42
N LEU A 49 -3.03 -3.14 -41.32
CA LEU A 49 -3.21 -2.45 -40.04
C LEU A 49 -2.22 -1.29 -39.97
N VAL A 50 -2.71 -0.08 -39.69
CA VAL A 50 -1.91 1.12 -39.50
C VAL A 50 -1.98 1.53 -38.03
N PHE A 51 -0.82 1.54 -37.38
CA PHE A 51 -0.67 1.91 -35.98
C PHE A 51 -0.08 3.32 -35.86
N ALA A 52 -0.63 4.12 -34.94
CA ALA A 52 -0.17 5.46 -34.64
C ALA A 52 0.18 5.59 -33.15
N TYR A 53 1.38 6.08 -32.84
CA TYR A 53 1.71 6.62 -31.52
C TYR A 53 1.35 8.10 -31.48
N VAL A 54 0.48 8.47 -30.55
CA VAL A 54 -0.07 9.81 -30.39
C VAL A 54 0.23 10.30 -28.98
N PRO A 55 1.31 11.08 -28.75
CA PRO A 55 1.74 11.47 -27.41
C PRO A 55 0.72 12.36 -26.67
N SER A 56 -0.07 13.11 -27.45
CA SER A 56 -1.13 14.03 -27.03
C SER A 56 -2.14 14.21 -28.18
N GLY A 57 -3.43 14.34 -27.85
CA GLY A 57 -4.51 14.64 -28.80
C GLY A 57 -5.84 14.03 -28.34
N ARG A 58 -6.97 14.56 -28.81
CA ARG A 58 -8.32 14.02 -28.47
C ARG A 58 -8.98 13.27 -29.63
N VAL A 59 -8.86 13.81 -30.84
CA VAL A 59 -9.43 13.22 -32.06
C VAL A 59 -8.30 12.69 -32.92
N VAL A 60 -8.27 11.37 -33.14
CA VAL A 60 -7.26 10.70 -33.97
C VAL A 60 -7.95 10.05 -35.17
N GLU A 61 -7.63 10.52 -36.37
CA GLU A 61 -8.15 9.96 -37.62
C GLU A 61 -7.00 9.59 -38.59
N LEU A 62 -7.28 8.64 -39.47
CA LEU A 62 -6.45 8.34 -40.63
C LEU A 62 -7.19 8.82 -41.88
N GLU A 63 -6.62 9.78 -42.60
CA GLU A 63 -7.05 10.13 -43.96
C GLU A 63 -6.36 9.19 -44.94
N ILE A 64 -7.13 8.51 -45.80
CA ILE A 64 -6.65 7.52 -46.75
C ILE A 64 -7.02 7.96 -48.16
N TYR A 65 -6.03 8.06 -49.04
CA TYR A 65 -6.17 8.21 -50.48
C TYR A 65 -5.79 6.89 -51.17
N ILE A 66 -6.71 6.31 -51.95
CA ILE A 66 -6.50 5.07 -52.69
C ILE A 66 -6.66 5.33 -54.19
N HIS A 67 -5.67 4.91 -54.98
CA HIS A 67 -5.74 4.92 -56.43
C HIS A 67 -5.49 3.53 -57.00
N ILE A 68 -6.46 3.02 -57.76
CA ILE A 68 -6.35 1.77 -58.52
C ILE A 68 -6.13 2.16 -59.98
N GLY A 69 -4.91 1.97 -60.45
CA GLY A 69 -4.48 2.30 -61.80
C GLY A 69 -4.36 1.05 -62.67
N ILE A 70 -4.81 1.16 -63.91
CA ILE A 70 -4.66 0.13 -64.95
C ILE A 70 -3.71 0.64 -66.04
N ARG A 71 -2.77 -0.20 -66.47
CA ARG A 71 -1.82 0.08 -67.56
C ARG A 71 -1.87 -1.05 -68.58
N THR A 72 -1.76 -0.69 -69.86
CA THR A 72 -1.77 -1.65 -70.97
C THR A 72 -0.49 -1.57 -71.80
N SER A 73 -0.05 -2.70 -72.35
CA SER A 73 1.00 -2.75 -73.37
C SER A 73 0.67 -3.79 -74.45
N GLY A 74 1.15 -3.54 -75.68
CA GLY A 74 0.87 -4.35 -76.87
C GLY A 74 0.02 -3.65 -77.93
N ILE A 75 -1.08 -2.98 -77.53
CA ILE A 75 -1.94 -2.15 -78.39
C ILE A 75 -2.27 -0.84 -77.66
N GLY A 76 -2.47 0.26 -78.40
CA GLY A 76 -2.87 1.58 -77.89
C GLY A 76 -4.32 1.68 -77.35
N LEU A 77 -4.77 0.67 -76.61
CA LEU A 77 -6.02 0.72 -75.85
C LEU A 77 -5.89 1.77 -74.74
N SER A 78 -6.82 2.73 -74.70
CA SER A 78 -6.86 3.73 -73.63
C SER A 78 -7.71 3.21 -72.46
N PRO A 79 -7.13 2.95 -71.28
CA PRO A 79 -7.91 2.54 -70.11
C PRO A 79 -8.80 3.67 -69.59
N PRO A 80 -9.84 3.35 -68.79
CA PRO A 80 -10.71 4.34 -68.17
C PRO A 80 -9.91 5.19 -67.16
N PHE A 81 -10.26 6.47 -67.06
CA PHE A 81 -9.76 7.30 -65.96
C PHE A 81 -10.49 6.92 -64.66
N ILE A 82 -9.74 6.40 -63.69
CA ILE A 82 -10.26 6.01 -62.38
C ILE A 82 -9.85 7.08 -61.34
N SER A 83 -10.84 7.81 -60.82
CA SER A 83 -10.66 8.77 -59.75
C SER A 83 -10.19 8.07 -58.46
N GLY A 84 -9.27 8.71 -57.74
CA GLY A 84 -8.86 8.24 -56.42
C GLY A 84 -10.02 8.34 -55.41
N VAL A 85 -10.09 7.36 -54.49
CA VAL A 85 -11.02 7.37 -53.37
C VAL A 85 -10.33 8.04 -52.19
N VAL A 86 -11.02 8.98 -51.52
CA VAL A 86 -10.53 9.64 -50.31
C VAL A 86 -11.53 9.41 -49.17
N GLN A 87 -11.06 8.91 -48.04
CA GLN A 87 -11.88 8.70 -46.85
C GLN A 87 -11.09 9.00 -45.58
N ARG A 88 -11.72 9.68 -44.62
CA ARG A 88 -11.23 9.78 -43.23
C ARG A 88 -11.90 8.72 -42.36
N ILE A 89 -11.11 7.93 -41.64
CA ILE A 89 -11.58 6.93 -40.67
C ILE A 89 -11.02 7.23 -39.28
N PRO A 90 -11.79 7.09 -38.19
CA PRO A 90 -11.25 7.23 -36.85
C PRO A 90 -10.28 6.09 -36.53
N MET A 91 -9.20 6.41 -35.81
CA MET A 91 -8.31 5.39 -35.26
C MET A 91 -8.80 4.97 -33.87
N VAL A 92 -8.70 3.68 -33.56
CA VAL A 92 -9.23 3.09 -32.32
C VAL A 92 -8.07 2.83 -31.35
N PRO A 93 -8.17 3.21 -30.05
CA PRO A 93 -7.11 2.97 -29.08
C PRO A 93 -6.87 1.48 -28.80
N ILE A 94 -5.64 1.15 -28.41
CA ILE A 94 -5.24 -0.23 -28.03
C ILE A 94 -5.15 -0.33 -26.50
N PRO A 95 -6.03 -1.11 -25.83
CA PRO A 95 -6.17 -1.12 -24.37
C PRO A 95 -4.89 -1.33 -23.56
N TRP A 96 -4.01 -2.25 -24.00
CA TRP A 96 -2.77 -2.58 -23.31
C TRP A 96 -1.57 -1.73 -23.73
N ALA A 97 -1.70 -0.87 -24.73
CA ALA A 97 -0.60 -0.05 -25.26
C ALA A 97 -1.02 1.43 -25.21
N SER A 98 -0.76 2.07 -24.07
CA SER A 98 -1.11 3.49 -23.87
C SER A 98 -0.55 4.36 -25.00
N LYS A 99 -1.36 5.32 -25.45
CA LYS A 99 -1.10 6.26 -26.56
C LYS A 99 -0.94 5.62 -27.95
N TRP A 100 -1.23 4.33 -28.09
CA TRP A 100 -1.30 3.65 -29.38
C TRP A 100 -2.73 3.54 -29.89
N TYR A 101 -2.89 3.87 -31.17
CA TYR A 101 -4.13 3.78 -31.92
C TYR A 101 -3.94 2.91 -33.16
N MET A 102 -5.02 2.32 -33.66
CA MET A 102 -5.04 1.42 -34.81
C MET A 102 -6.14 1.82 -35.80
N ALA A 103 -5.83 1.78 -37.09
CA ALA A 103 -6.77 1.85 -38.19
C ALA A 103 -6.58 0.67 -39.15
N TYR A 104 -7.58 0.43 -39.99
CA TYR A 104 -7.63 -0.68 -40.94
C TYR A 104 -7.80 -0.13 -42.36
N ILE A 105 -7.00 -0.64 -43.30
CA ILE A 105 -7.16 -0.41 -44.73
C ILE A 105 -7.49 -1.75 -45.38
N PRO A 106 -8.60 -1.89 -46.13
CA PRO A 106 -9.00 -3.16 -46.71
C PRO A 106 -8.04 -3.60 -47.82
N GLY A 107 -8.05 -4.92 -48.11
CA GLY A 107 -7.27 -5.50 -49.19
C GLY A 107 -7.62 -4.92 -50.56
N LEU A 108 -6.61 -4.69 -51.40
CA LEU A 108 -6.74 -4.09 -52.72
C LEU A 108 -6.09 -4.96 -53.80
N PRO A 109 -6.57 -4.94 -55.06
CA PRO A 109 -6.02 -5.78 -56.11
C PRO A 109 -4.68 -5.25 -56.65
N ALA A 110 -3.76 -6.17 -56.93
CA ALA A 110 -2.62 -6.00 -57.81
C ALA A 110 -2.38 -7.28 -58.60
N GLU A 111 -2.42 -7.20 -59.93
CA GLU A 111 -2.33 -8.38 -60.81
C GLU A 111 -1.91 -7.98 -62.23
N SER A 112 -0.97 -8.73 -62.82
CA SER A 112 -0.68 -8.71 -64.25
C SER A 112 -1.33 -9.89 -64.95
N LEU A 113 -2.13 -9.59 -65.97
CA LEU A 113 -2.84 -10.58 -66.79
C LEU A 113 -2.60 -10.32 -68.27
N SER A 114 -2.67 -11.37 -69.08
CA SER A 114 -2.58 -11.25 -70.54
C SER A 114 -3.69 -12.04 -71.22
N PHE A 115 -4.20 -11.47 -72.31
CA PHE A 115 -5.20 -12.11 -73.16
C PHE A 115 -4.94 -11.80 -74.63
N SER A 116 -5.28 -12.76 -75.48
CA SER A 116 -5.26 -12.57 -76.94
C SER A 116 -6.58 -11.95 -77.40
N THR A 117 -6.50 -10.81 -78.07
CA THR A 117 -7.66 -10.19 -78.73
C THR A 117 -7.43 -10.06 -80.23
N ARG A 118 -8.51 -10.19 -81.02
CA ARG A 118 -8.47 -10.03 -82.48
C ARG A 118 -8.77 -8.59 -82.85
N PHE A 119 -7.74 -7.86 -83.26
CA PHE A 119 -7.85 -6.49 -83.73
C PHE A 119 -7.28 -6.42 -85.16
N LEU A 120 -8.06 -5.87 -86.10
CA LEU A 120 -7.70 -5.77 -87.52
C LEU A 120 -7.18 -7.09 -88.13
N SER A 121 -7.89 -8.19 -87.86
CA SER A 121 -7.58 -9.54 -88.37
C SER A 121 -6.22 -10.12 -87.94
N ARG A 122 -5.58 -9.56 -86.90
CA ARG A 122 -4.40 -10.13 -86.24
C ARG A 122 -4.74 -10.48 -84.80
N GLU A 123 -4.22 -11.60 -84.32
CA GLU A 123 -4.20 -11.91 -82.89
C GLU A 123 -3.05 -11.13 -82.24
N ASN A 124 -3.40 -10.33 -81.23
CA ASN A 124 -2.45 -9.53 -80.47
C ASN A 124 -2.61 -9.88 -79.00
N VAL A 125 -1.49 -10.12 -78.32
CA VAL A 125 -1.48 -10.28 -76.86
C VAL A 125 -1.49 -8.89 -76.23
N VAL A 126 -2.53 -8.59 -75.47
CA VAL A 126 -2.61 -7.41 -74.62
C VAL A 126 -2.18 -7.81 -73.22
N TRP A 127 -1.19 -7.09 -72.68
CA TRP A 127 -0.83 -7.18 -71.28
C TRP A 127 -1.55 -6.07 -70.52
N VAL A 128 -2.22 -6.44 -69.43
CA VAL A 128 -2.91 -5.52 -68.52
C VAL A 128 -2.28 -5.67 -67.14
N ASN A 129 -1.77 -4.58 -66.60
CA ASN A 129 -1.28 -4.50 -65.22
C ASN A 129 -2.26 -3.66 -64.41
N ILE A 130 -2.86 -4.27 -63.39
CA ILE A 130 -3.67 -3.61 -62.37
C ILE A 130 -2.76 -3.36 -61.16
N SER A 131 -2.70 -2.10 -60.72
CA SER A 131 -1.83 -1.66 -59.64
C SER A 131 -2.59 -0.78 -58.66
N SER A 132 -2.44 -1.06 -57.37
CA SER A 132 -3.04 -0.25 -56.31
C SER A 132 -1.96 0.53 -55.55
N LYS A 133 -2.18 1.84 -55.37
CA LYS A 133 -1.36 2.72 -54.52
C LYS A 133 -2.22 3.32 -53.43
N VAL A 134 -1.69 3.31 -52.20
CA VAL A 134 -2.31 3.94 -51.04
C VAL A 134 -1.37 5.01 -50.49
N ILE A 135 -1.92 6.17 -50.15
CA ILE A 135 -1.26 7.24 -49.40
C ILE A 135 -2.15 7.50 -48.18
N TYR A 136 -1.57 7.60 -46.99
CA TYR A 136 -2.35 7.92 -45.80
C TYR A 136 -1.64 8.94 -44.90
N SER A 137 -2.45 9.71 -44.18
CA SER A 137 -2.05 10.81 -43.32
C SER A 137 -2.70 10.66 -41.94
N LEU A 138 -1.90 10.73 -40.89
CA LEU A 138 -2.36 10.80 -39.51
C LEU A 138 -2.84 12.21 -39.21
N ILE A 139 -4.11 12.33 -38.84
CA ILE A 139 -4.76 13.57 -38.44
C ILE A 139 -4.97 13.53 -36.93
N VAL A 140 -4.46 14.54 -36.21
CA VAL A 140 -4.65 14.69 -34.76
C VAL A 140 -5.25 16.06 -34.49
N ASP A 141 -6.41 16.10 -33.84
CA ASP A 141 -7.20 17.31 -33.54
C ASP A 141 -7.46 18.25 -34.75
N GLY A 142 -7.39 17.68 -35.96
CA GLY A 142 -7.62 18.36 -37.24
C GLY A 142 -6.35 18.57 -38.09
N ASP A 143 -5.17 18.49 -37.48
CA ASP A 143 -3.88 18.74 -38.14
C ASP A 143 -3.23 17.45 -38.67
N THR A 144 -2.66 17.52 -39.88
CA THR A 144 -1.85 16.43 -40.43
C THR A 144 -0.47 16.41 -39.77
N VAL A 145 -0.20 15.38 -38.96
CA VAL A 145 1.04 15.29 -38.16
C VAL A 145 2.04 14.24 -38.64
N ALA A 146 1.62 13.28 -39.48
CA ALA A 146 2.50 12.30 -40.13
C ALA A 146 1.83 11.75 -41.41
N SER A 147 2.61 11.19 -42.34
CA SER A 147 2.08 10.54 -43.55
C SER A 147 3.02 9.45 -44.08
N ASP A 148 2.48 8.43 -44.73
CA ASP A 148 3.24 7.36 -45.39
C ASP A 148 2.44 6.79 -46.59
N SER A 149 3.05 5.93 -47.41
CA SER A 149 2.42 5.34 -48.60
C SER A 149 2.98 3.96 -48.95
N TYR A 150 2.19 3.16 -49.66
CA TYR A 150 2.63 1.90 -50.23
C TYR A 150 2.03 1.64 -51.62
N ILE A 151 2.66 0.70 -52.33
CA ILE A 151 2.16 0.11 -53.57
C ILE A 151 1.93 -1.37 -53.28
N VAL A 152 0.78 -1.89 -53.72
CA VAL A 152 0.41 -3.30 -53.54
C VAL A 152 1.16 -4.14 -54.57
N LYS A 153 1.79 -5.22 -54.09
CA LYS A 153 2.56 -6.18 -54.91
C LYS A 153 1.66 -7.31 -55.40
N GLU A 154 1.97 -7.84 -56.58
CA GLU A 154 1.32 -9.05 -57.10
C GLU A 154 1.68 -10.29 -56.27
N GLY A 155 0.76 -11.25 -56.23
CA GLY A 155 0.85 -12.45 -55.40
C GLY A 155 -0.21 -12.46 -54.29
N GLY A 156 -0.51 -13.65 -53.78
CA GLY A 156 -1.43 -13.85 -52.65
C GLY A 156 -0.68 -14.26 -51.38
N VAL A 157 -1.26 -13.95 -50.22
CA VAL A 157 -0.74 -14.37 -48.91
C VAL A 157 -1.79 -15.26 -48.24
N SER A 158 -1.56 -16.57 -48.23
CA SER A 158 -2.32 -17.51 -47.40
C SER A 158 -1.73 -17.51 -45.99
N ARG A 159 -2.28 -16.67 -45.12
CA ARG A 159 -2.17 -16.85 -43.67
C ARG A 159 -3.51 -17.40 -43.17
N TYR A 160 -3.43 -18.17 -42.09
CA TYR A 160 -4.58 -18.68 -41.34
C TYR A 160 -4.31 -18.29 -39.89
N THR A 161 -4.76 -17.12 -39.47
CA THR A 161 -4.50 -16.57 -38.14
C THR A 161 -5.79 -16.42 -37.35
N THR A 162 -5.84 -17.03 -36.16
CA THR A 162 -6.99 -16.95 -35.26
C THR A 162 -7.39 -15.49 -35.02
N PRO A 163 -8.68 -15.13 -35.16
CA PRO A 163 -9.14 -13.74 -35.15
C PRO A 163 -8.76 -13.04 -33.85
N LEU A 164 -8.17 -11.85 -33.96
CA LEU A 164 -7.82 -11.02 -32.81
C LEU A 164 -9.05 -10.25 -32.36
N VAL A 165 -9.49 -10.42 -31.10
CA VAL A 165 -10.62 -9.68 -30.52
C VAL A 165 -10.27 -9.01 -29.20
N TYR A 166 -10.72 -7.78 -29.03
CA TYR A 166 -10.70 -7.06 -27.76
C TYR A 166 -11.94 -6.17 -27.62
N ALA A 167 -12.29 -5.85 -26.38
CA ALA A 167 -13.43 -5.02 -26.03
C ALA A 167 -13.06 -4.06 -24.90
N PHE A 168 -13.64 -2.87 -24.90
CA PHE A 168 -13.38 -1.84 -23.89
C PHE A 168 -14.58 -0.87 -23.75
N ILE A 169 -14.67 -0.15 -22.63
CA ILE A 169 -15.74 0.84 -22.38
C ILE A 169 -15.74 1.93 -23.46
N TYR A 170 -16.89 2.12 -24.12
CA TYR A 170 -17.04 3.07 -25.24
C TYR A 170 -16.49 4.46 -24.92
N ASP A 171 -16.77 4.94 -23.71
CA ASP A 171 -16.44 6.31 -23.30
C ASP A 171 -14.92 6.56 -23.23
N ALA A 172 -14.09 5.52 -23.29
CA ALA A 172 -12.63 5.64 -23.46
C ALA A 172 -12.21 6.23 -24.83
N LEU A 173 -13.14 6.31 -25.80
CA LEU A 173 -12.97 7.08 -27.04
C LEU A 173 -13.15 8.60 -26.84
N ILE A 174 -13.79 9.01 -25.75
CA ILE A 174 -14.08 10.41 -25.40
C ILE A 174 -13.10 10.88 -24.32
N ASP A 175 -12.84 10.03 -23.33
CA ASP A 175 -11.86 10.24 -22.27
C ASP A 175 -10.78 9.14 -22.27
N PRO A 176 -9.62 9.38 -22.91
CA PRO A 176 -8.53 8.43 -22.95
C PRO A 176 -7.96 8.06 -21.57
N SER A 177 -8.22 8.82 -20.50
CA SER A 177 -7.71 8.51 -19.16
C SER A 177 -8.34 7.26 -18.56
N ILE A 178 -9.50 6.81 -19.07
CA ILE A 178 -10.08 5.48 -18.77
C ILE A 178 -9.10 4.35 -19.16
N MET A 179 -8.35 4.49 -20.26
CA MET A 179 -7.33 3.50 -20.63
C MET A 179 -6.14 3.50 -19.66
N GLU A 180 -5.79 4.65 -19.08
CA GLU A 180 -4.69 4.78 -18.12
C GLU A 180 -5.07 4.40 -16.67
N GLU A 181 -6.38 4.26 -16.39
CA GLU A 181 -6.89 3.85 -15.08
C GLU A 181 -7.31 2.38 -15.04
N THR A 182 -8.06 1.89 -16.04
CA THR A 182 -8.69 0.56 -16.02
C THR A 182 -8.29 -0.32 -17.21
N PHE A 183 -7.37 0.14 -18.07
CA PHE A 183 -7.11 -0.46 -19.39
C PHE A 183 -8.39 -0.55 -20.25
N GLY A 184 -9.37 0.34 -20.03
CA GLY A 184 -10.67 0.27 -20.69
C GLY A 184 -11.53 -0.94 -20.30
N LEU A 185 -11.11 -1.75 -19.32
CA LEU A 185 -11.85 -2.92 -18.84
C LEU A 185 -12.98 -2.56 -17.87
N GLY A 186 -13.02 -1.32 -17.36
CA GLY A 186 -14.12 -0.77 -16.57
C GLY A 186 -14.23 0.75 -16.74
N PRO A 187 -15.34 1.38 -16.33
CA PRO A 187 -15.44 2.84 -16.27
C PRO A 187 -14.48 3.41 -15.21
N HIS A 188 -14.35 4.75 -15.15
CA HIS A 188 -13.64 5.43 -14.06
C HIS A 188 -14.02 4.90 -12.68
N GLY A 189 -13.02 4.70 -11.81
CA GLY A 189 -13.21 4.17 -10.46
C GLY A 189 -13.74 2.73 -10.39
N TRP A 190 -13.77 2.00 -11.52
CA TRP A 190 -14.42 0.70 -11.70
C TRP A 190 -15.94 0.70 -11.41
N VAL A 191 -16.62 1.85 -11.57
CA VAL A 191 -18.01 2.03 -11.09
C VAL A 191 -18.96 2.65 -12.11
N ILE A 192 -20.24 2.26 -12.03
CA ILE A 192 -21.35 2.90 -12.74
C ILE A 192 -22.52 3.18 -11.78
N GLY A 193 -23.36 4.17 -12.09
CA GLY A 193 -24.53 4.47 -11.28
C GLY A 193 -25.66 3.46 -11.47
N GLY A 194 -26.40 3.15 -10.41
CA GLY A 194 -27.66 2.43 -10.53
C GLY A 194 -28.61 3.10 -11.53
N GLY A 195 -29.17 2.32 -12.45
CA GLY A 195 -30.02 2.84 -13.53
C GLY A 195 -29.28 3.34 -14.78
N GLU A 196 -27.95 3.40 -14.79
CA GLU A 196 -27.14 3.77 -15.97
C GLU A 196 -26.81 2.53 -16.83
N SER A 197 -26.90 2.66 -18.16
CA SER A 197 -26.47 1.63 -19.12
C SER A 197 -24.99 1.82 -19.50
N VAL A 198 -24.24 0.72 -19.67
CA VAL A 198 -22.83 0.79 -20.09
C VAL A 198 -22.68 0.41 -21.56
N ARG A 199 -22.00 1.26 -22.33
CA ARG A 199 -21.65 1.00 -23.73
C ARG A 199 -20.26 0.40 -23.83
N VAL A 200 -20.10 -0.62 -24.66
CA VAL A 200 -18.82 -1.32 -24.90
C VAL A 200 -18.51 -1.31 -26.39
N MET A 201 -17.29 -0.90 -26.73
CA MET A 201 -16.72 -0.98 -28.07
C MET A 201 -16.04 -2.35 -28.24
N ILE A 202 -16.25 -3.00 -29.38
CA ILE A 202 -15.72 -4.33 -29.71
C ILE A 202 -15.00 -4.26 -31.05
N ILE A 203 -13.78 -4.76 -31.10
CA ILE A 203 -12.97 -4.83 -32.31
C ILE A 203 -12.58 -6.29 -32.50
N ALA A 204 -12.95 -6.86 -33.64
CA ALA A 204 -12.42 -8.13 -34.11
C ALA A 204 -11.77 -7.99 -35.48
N ILE A 205 -10.60 -8.57 -35.65
CA ILE A 205 -9.81 -8.58 -36.88
C ILE A 205 -9.57 -10.04 -37.26
N ASP A 206 -9.72 -10.33 -38.54
CA ASP A 206 -9.38 -11.58 -39.18
C ASP A 206 -8.52 -11.29 -40.44
N ASP A 207 -7.81 -12.29 -40.96
CA ASP A 207 -6.96 -12.13 -42.15
C ASP A 207 -7.67 -12.41 -43.48
N SER A 208 -8.79 -13.15 -43.45
CA SER A 208 -9.47 -13.66 -44.65
C SER A 208 -10.94 -13.26 -44.78
N SER A 209 -11.66 -13.03 -43.68
CA SER A 209 -13.11 -12.85 -43.66
C SER A 209 -13.58 -11.75 -42.69
N LYS A 210 -14.86 -11.37 -42.71
CA LYS A 210 -15.41 -10.51 -41.63
C LYS A 210 -15.79 -11.41 -40.44
N PRO A 211 -15.15 -11.27 -39.26
CA PRO A 211 -15.40 -12.16 -38.14
C PRO A 211 -16.84 -12.02 -37.61
N MET A 212 -17.45 -13.16 -37.27
CA MET A 212 -18.70 -13.20 -36.52
C MET A 212 -18.41 -12.76 -35.08
N LEU A 213 -19.28 -11.90 -34.53
CA LEU A 213 -19.16 -11.38 -33.16
C LEU A 213 -20.35 -11.82 -32.32
N ARG A 214 -20.07 -12.21 -31.07
CA ARG A 214 -21.06 -12.33 -29.98
C ARG A 214 -20.55 -11.54 -28.78
N PHE A 215 -21.46 -10.84 -28.09
CA PHE A 215 -21.15 -10.13 -26.85
C PHE A 215 -21.98 -10.72 -25.71
N GLU A 216 -21.36 -10.88 -24.54
CA GLU A 216 -21.97 -11.48 -23.36
C GLU A 216 -21.63 -10.65 -22.11
N TYR A 217 -22.58 -10.56 -21.19
CA TYR A 217 -22.37 -10.03 -19.85
C TYR A 217 -22.99 -10.94 -18.78
N ARG A 218 -22.49 -10.88 -17.55
CA ARG A 218 -23.12 -11.50 -16.37
C ARG A 218 -23.23 -10.47 -15.25
N VAL A 219 -24.23 -10.63 -14.40
CA VAL A 219 -24.47 -9.80 -13.22
C VAL A 219 -24.28 -10.70 -11.99
N GLY A 220 -23.36 -10.32 -11.10
CA GLY A 220 -22.88 -11.19 -10.02
C GLY A 220 -22.35 -12.53 -10.54
N ASP A 221 -22.57 -13.59 -9.76
CA ASP A 221 -22.30 -14.99 -10.12
C ASP A 221 -23.31 -15.59 -11.12
N GLY A 222 -24.15 -14.76 -11.74
CA GLY A 222 -25.13 -15.18 -12.73
C GLY A 222 -24.55 -15.75 -14.01
N SER A 223 -25.41 -16.35 -14.83
CA SER A 223 -25.04 -16.89 -16.15
C SER A 223 -24.70 -15.79 -17.16
N TRP A 224 -23.72 -16.07 -18.03
CA TRP A 224 -23.43 -15.23 -19.20
C TRP A 224 -24.66 -15.11 -20.11
N THR A 225 -25.13 -13.88 -20.28
CA THR A 225 -26.31 -13.49 -21.05
C THR A 225 -25.85 -12.75 -22.31
N PRO A 226 -26.33 -13.13 -23.51
CA PRO A 226 -25.98 -12.41 -24.74
C PRO A 226 -26.63 -11.02 -24.76
N ALA A 227 -25.91 -10.02 -25.21
CA ALA A 227 -26.44 -8.68 -25.48
C ALA A 227 -26.41 -8.36 -26.99
N PRO A 228 -27.34 -7.51 -27.49
CA PRO A 228 -27.36 -7.12 -28.89
C PRO A 228 -26.11 -6.30 -29.25
N ILE A 229 -25.66 -6.46 -30.49
CA ILE A 229 -24.54 -5.71 -31.07
C ILE A 229 -24.98 -4.99 -32.35
N SER A 230 -24.48 -3.77 -32.55
CA SER A 230 -24.63 -2.99 -33.78
C SER A 230 -23.25 -2.64 -34.35
N ASP A 231 -23.12 -2.55 -35.68
CA ASP A 231 -21.87 -2.06 -36.29
C ASP A 231 -21.69 -0.55 -35.96
N SER A 232 -20.46 -0.10 -35.71
CA SER A 232 -20.19 1.29 -35.25
C SER A 232 -20.11 2.30 -36.40
N LEU A 233 -20.09 3.61 -36.08
CA LEU A 233 -19.84 4.69 -37.05
C LEU A 233 -18.49 4.56 -37.78
N ALA A 234 -17.48 3.95 -37.13
CA ALA A 234 -16.21 3.63 -37.77
C ALA A 234 -16.37 2.55 -38.85
N MET A 235 -17.24 1.56 -38.59
CA MET A 235 -17.57 0.50 -39.53
C MET A 235 -18.34 1.03 -40.75
N GLU A 236 -19.25 2.00 -40.56
CA GLU A 236 -19.94 2.68 -41.67
C GLU A 236 -18.95 3.36 -42.64
N LYS A 237 -18.00 4.14 -42.09
CA LYS A 237 -16.94 4.78 -42.88
C LYS A 237 -16.10 3.75 -43.66
N LEU A 238 -15.83 2.58 -43.07
CA LEU A 238 -15.12 1.47 -43.74
C LEU A 238 -15.95 0.77 -44.83
N TYR A 239 -17.26 0.60 -44.64
CA TYR A 239 -18.14 0.10 -45.71
C TYR A 239 -18.18 1.07 -46.88
N ASN A 240 -18.30 2.38 -46.64
CA ASN A 240 -18.31 3.40 -47.69
C ASN A 240 -16.99 3.45 -48.49
N LEU A 241 -15.85 3.28 -47.81
CA LEU A 241 -14.55 3.09 -48.45
C LEU A 241 -14.54 1.84 -49.36
N THR A 242 -15.00 0.70 -48.85
CA THR A 242 -15.04 -0.58 -49.57
C THR A 242 -15.98 -0.56 -50.77
N ILE A 243 -17.14 0.10 -50.66
CA ILE A 243 -18.09 0.31 -51.76
C ILE A 243 -17.43 1.14 -52.87
N SER A 244 -16.75 2.23 -52.50
CA SER A 244 -16.06 3.11 -53.44
C SER A 244 -14.91 2.40 -54.17
N ILE A 245 -14.10 1.62 -53.43
CA ILE A 245 -13.07 0.73 -53.98
C ILE A 245 -13.69 -0.25 -55.00
N ASN A 246 -14.76 -0.96 -54.60
CA ASN A 246 -15.38 -1.97 -55.46
C ASN A 246 -16.05 -1.37 -56.71
N SER A 247 -16.54 -0.13 -56.65
CA SER A 247 -17.01 0.61 -57.83
C SER A 247 -15.89 0.90 -58.82
N ASN A 248 -14.70 1.26 -58.32
CA ASN A 248 -13.51 1.45 -59.16
C ASN A 248 -13.04 0.12 -59.77
N ILE A 249 -13.00 -0.96 -58.99
CA ILE A 249 -12.66 -2.31 -59.48
C ILE A 249 -13.66 -2.74 -60.57
N LYS A 250 -14.96 -2.55 -60.35
CA LYS A 250 -15.99 -2.87 -61.34
C LYS A 250 -15.84 -2.04 -62.62
N SER A 251 -15.48 -0.76 -62.52
CA SER A 251 -15.24 0.09 -63.70
C SER A 251 -14.07 -0.38 -64.56
N ILE A 252 -13.02 -0.94 -63.93
CA ILE A 252 -11.89 -1.58 -64.62
C ILE A 252 -12.34 -2.91 -65.25
N GLU A 253 -13.09 -3.72 -64.50
CA GLU A 253 -13.59 -5.02 -64.93
C GLU A 253 -14.55 -4.91 -66.12
N ASP A 254 -15.53 -4.01 -66.06
CA ASP A 254 -16.50 -3.73 -67.13
C ASP A 254 -15.79 -3.21 -68.41
N TRP A 255 -14.61 -2.57 -68.28
CA TRP A 255 -13.76 -2.21 -69.41
C TRP A 255 -13.00 -3.41 -69.99
N ILE A 256 -12.39 -4.26 -69.16
CA ILE A 256 -11.70 -5.48 -69.63
C ILE A 256 -12.70 -6.47 -70.26
N ARG A 257 -13.91 -6.60 -69.70
CA ARG A 257 -14.99 -7.49 -70.19
C ARG A 257 -15.45 -7.20 -71.62
N GLN A 258 -15.11 -6.05 -72.20
CA GLN A 258 -15.30 -5.75 -73.63
C GLN A 258 -14.39 -6.60 -74.54
N TYR A 259 -13.31 -7.15 -73.99
CA TYR A 259 -12.27 -7.88 -74.74
C TYR A 259 -11.98 -9.28 -74.17
N TYR A 260 -12.13 -9.48 -72.86
CA TYR A 260 -11.82 -10.74 -72.18
C TYR A 260 -12.67 -10.91 -70.91
N SER A 261 -13.23 -12.11 -70.70
CA SER A 261 -14.00 -12.39 -69.48
C SER A 261 -13.08 -12.56 -68.27
N ILE A 262 -13.09 -11.59 -67.37
CA ILE A 262 -12.35 -11.57 -66.11
C ILE A 262 -13.31 -11.32 -64.94
N GLU A 263 -12.97 -11.84 -63.77
CA GLU A 263 -13.56 -11.45 -62.49
C GLU A 263 -12.41 -11.00 -61.57
N ILE A 264 -12.40 -9.72 -61.18
CA ILE A 264 -11.38 -9.18 -60.27
C ILE A 264 -11.89 -9.32 -58.84
N PRO A 265 -11.11 -9.91 -57.91
CA PRO A 265 -11.52 -10.05 -56.51
C PRO A 265 -12.01 -8.75 -55.89
N ARG A 266 -13.15 -8.82 -55.18
CA ARG A 266 -13.73 -7.66 -54.50
C ARG A 266 -13.03 -7.43 -53.16
N SER A 267 -12.78 -6.16 -52.87
CA SER A 267 -12.34 -5.71 -51.55
C SER A 267 -13.45 -6.01 -50.53
N ILE A 268 -13.08 -6.60 -49.39
CA ILE A 268 -13.99 -6.90 -48.28
C ILE A 268 -13.36 -6.41 -46.96
N PRO A 269 -14.16 -5.99 -45.97
CA PRO A 269 -13.64 -5.70 -44.65
C PRO A 269 -13.43 -7.00 -43.88
N THR A 270 -12.17 -7.29 -43.55
CA THR A 270 -11.78 -8.38 -42.63
C THR A 270 -11.71 -7.93 -41.16
N ILE A 271 -12.15 -6.70 -40.88
CA ILE A 271 -12.38 -6.16 -39.55
C ILE A 271 -13.87 -6.01 -39.29
N ARG A 272 -14.29 -6.17 -38.04
CA ARG A 272 -15.58 -5.74 -37.54
C ARG A 272 -15.41 -4.88 -36.30
N ILE A 273 -15.91 -3.65 -36.38
CA ILE A 273 -16.00 -2.71 -35.26
C ILE A 273 -17.47 -2.60 -34.88
N ALA A 274 -17.81 -2.98 -33.64
CA ALA A 274 -19.18 -3.06 -33.17
C ALA A 274 -19.35 -2.43 -31.78
N GLU A 275 -20.57 -2.02 -31.48
CA GLU A 275 -20.99 -1.45 -30.21
C GLU A 275 -21.97 -2.43 -29.55
N ALA A 276 -21.86 -2.59 -28.24
CA ALA A 276 -22.80 -3.32 -27.41
C ALA A 276 -23.29 -2.45 -26.26
N VAL A 277 -24.52 -2.68 -25.81
CA VAL A 277 -25.10 -1.99 -24.65
C VAL A 277 -25.46 -3.00 -23.58
N ILE A 278 -24.82 -2.88 -22.42
CA ILE A 278 -25.20 -3.58 -21.20
C ILE A 278 -26.37 -2.79 -20.57
N PRO A 279 -27.53 -3.42 -20.34
CA PRO A 279 -28.69 -2.72 -19.80
C PRO A 279 -28.46 -2.25 -18.35
N PRO A 280 -29.19 -1.23 -17.89
CA PRO A 280 -29.13 -0.74 -16.51
C PRO A 280 -29.25 -1.83 -15.45
N GLN A 281 -28.48 -1.67 -14.38
CA GLN A 281 -28.47 -2.57 -13.22
C GLN A 281 -28.79 -1.81 -11.93
N ASN A 282 -29.14 -2.56 -10.88
CA ASN A 282 -29.40 -2.01 -9.55
C ASN A 282 -28.09 -1.84 -8.76
N PRO A 283 -27.97 -0.81 -7.89
CA PRO A 283 -26.89 -0.70 -6.92
C PRO A 283 -26.77 -1.97 -6.06
N GLY A 284 -25.55 -2.33 -5.70
CA GLY A 284 -25.30 -3.57 -4.95
C GLY A 284 -25.13 -4.80 -5.84
N THR A 285 -24.69 -4.60 -7.08
CA THR A 285 -24.28 -5.67 -7.99
C THR A 285 -22.93 -5.34 -8.61
N TYR A 286 -22.23 -6.34 -9.11
CA TYR A 286 -21.14 -6.16 -10.06
C TYR A 286 -21.51 -6.79 -11.40
N VAL A 287 -20.87 -6.33 -12.47
CA VAL A 287 -21.09 -6.81 -13.84
C VAL A 287 -19.74 -7.18 -14.44
N MET A 288 -19.72 -8.31 -15.17
CA MET A 288 -18.58 -8.71 -15.99
C MET A 288 -19.03 -8.86 -17.44
N PHE A 289 -18.19 -8.49 -18.41
CA PHE A 289 -18.53 -8.51 -19.84
C PHE A 289 -17.38 -9.00 -20.72
N ARG A 290 -17.71 -9.62 -21.87
CA ARG A 290 -16.72 -10.12 -22.84
C ARG A 290 -17.28 -10.17 -24.26
N ALA A 291 -16.38 -10.08 -25.24
CA ALA A 291 -16.66 -10.36 -26.64
C ALA A 291 -16.06 -11.69 -27.07
N ILE A 292 -16.71 -12.35 -28.03
CA ILE A 292 -16.25 -13.58 -28.68
C ILE A 292 -16.25 -13.33 -30.18
N ALA A 293 -15.12 -13.61 -30.83
CA ALA A 293 -15.00 -13.60 -32.28
C ALA A 293 -14.89 -15.03 -32.83
N THR A 294 -15.41 -15.25 -34.03
CA THR A 294 -15.29 -16.51 -34.78
C THR A 294 -14.98 -16.20 -36.24
N ASP A 295 -13.95 -16.83 -36.80
CA ASP A 295 -13.62 -16.75 -38.22
C ASP A 295 -14.46 -17.74 -39.07
N VAL A 296 -14.22 -17.77 -40.38
CA VAL A 296 -14.90 -18.68 -41.31
C VAL A 296 -14.50 -20.16 -41.14
N ASP A 297 -13.33 -20.43 -40.57
CA ASP A 297 -12.83 -21.79 -40.30
C ASP A 297 -13.35 -22.34 -38.95
N GLY A 298 -14.02 -21.50 -38.16
CA GLY A 298 -14.59 -21.85 -36.86
C GLY A 298 -13.64 -21.69 -35.68
N ASN A 299 -12.45 -21.09 -35.86
CA ASN A 299 -11.58 -20.76 -34.73
C ASN A 299 -12.20 -19.61 -33.93
N THR A 300 -12.13 -19.71 -32.61
CA THR A 300 -12.71 -18.72 -31.71
C THR A 300 -11.67 -18.03 -30.85
N MET A 301 -11.83 -16.73 -30.63
CA MET A 301 -11.13 -15.99 -29.58
C MET A 301 -12.12 -15.30 -28.65
N VAL A 302 -11.75 -15.19 -27.37
CA VAL A 302 -12.48 -14.42 -26.35
C VAL A 302 -11.62 -13.20 -25.99
N SER A 303 -12.23 -12.04 -25.87
CA SER A 303 -11.57 -10.82 -25.40
C SER A 303 -11.08 -10.99 -23.95
N PRO A 304 -10.32 -10.02 -23.40
CA PRO A 304 -10.28 -9.87 -21.97
C PRO A 304 -11.72 -9.57 -21.48
N ILE A 305 -12.08 -10.13 -20.34
CA ILE A 305 -13.24 -9.81 -19.54
C ILE A 305 -13.01 -8.43 -18.93
N GLY A 306 -13.98 -7.54 -19.10
CA GLY A 306 -14.10 -6.30 -18.33
C GLY A 306 -15.04 -6.46 -17.14
N MET A 307 -14.96 -5.54 -16.19
CA MET A 307 -15.71 -5.57 -14.93
C MET A 307 -16.04 -4.15 -14.44
N TYR A 308 -17.17 -3.99 -13.75
CA TYR A 308 -17.46 -2.82 -12.91
C TYR A 308 -18.48 -3.13 -11.79
N TYR A 309 -18.50 -2.31 -10.75
CA TYR A 309 -19.52 -2.32 -9.69
C TYR A 309 -20.62 -1.30 -9.98
N VAL A 310 -21.83 -1.58 -9.50
CA VAL A 310 -23.01 -0.72 -9.67
C VAL A 310 -23.32 -0.07 -8.32
N VAL A 311 -23.28 1.26 -8.30
CA VAL A 311 -23.17 2.05 -7.07
C VAL A 311 -24.30 3.07 -6.92
N ASN A 312 -24.62 3.40 -5.67
CA ASN A 312 -25.58 4.43 -5.35
C ASN A 312 -24.97 5.84 -5.47
N LYS A 313 -24.84 6.34 -6.70
CA LYS A 313 -24.37 7.71 -6.99
C LYS A 313 -25.22 8.82 -6.34
N SER A 314 -26.47 8.53 -5.94
CA SER A 314 -27.34 9.50 -5.22
C SER A 314 -27.00 9.66 -3.73
N SER A 315 -26.09 8.83 -3.19
CA SER A 315 -25.66 8.92 -1.80
C SER A 315 -24.70 10.09 -1.60
N ASP A 316 -24.99 10.94 -0.61
CA ASP A 316 -24.07 12.00 -0.18
C ASP A 316 -22.79 11.46 0.48
N THR A 317 -22.84 10.23 1.00
CA THR A 317 -21.65 9.56 1.55
C THR A 317 -20.79 9.02 0.41
N ARG A 318 -19.63 9.66 0.23
CA ARG A 318 -18.64 9.32 -0.79
C ARG A 318 -17.50 8.51 -0.18
N ILE A 319 -17.16 7.38 -0.78
CA ILE A 319 -16.11 6.47 -0.28
C ILE A 319 -15.03 6.32 -1.33
N LEU A 320 -13.80 6.73 -1.01
CA LEU A 320 -12.64 6.46 -1.85
C LEU A 320 -11.97 5.18 -1.35
N VAL A 321 -11.95 4.15 -2.19
CA VAL A 321 -11.26 2.89 -1.92
C VAL A 321 -9.94 2.91 -2.68
N ILE A 322 -8.83 2.68 -1.99
CA ILE A 322 -7.51 2.50 -2.59
C ILE A 322 -7.23 0.99 -2.56
N ASP A 323 -7.32 0.34 -3.72
CA ASP A 323 -7.30 -1.12 -3.85
C ASP A 323 -6.56 -1.56 -5.13
N PRO A 324 -5.44 -2.30 -5.02
CA PRO A 324 -4.77 -2.90 -6.17
C PRO A 324 -5.39 -4.24 -6.63
N HIS A 325 -6.22 -4.90 -5.82
CA HIS A 325 -6.64 -6.29 -6.05
C HIS A 325 -7.61 -6.47 -7.20
N ILE A 326 -8.49 -5.50 -7.49
CA ILE A 326 -9.40 -5.60 -8.65
C ILE A 326 -8.63 -5.88 -9.94
N LEU A 327 -7.56 -5.11 -10.20
CA LEU A 327 -6.77 -5.26 -11.41
C LEU A 327 -5.95 -6.57 -11.39
N LEU A 328 -5.41 -6.95 -10.23
CA LEU A 328 -4.65 -8.20 -10.08
C LEU A 328 -5.54 -9.44 -10.27
N TRP A 329 -6.71 -9.45 -9.66
CA TRP A 329 -7.72 -10.51 -9.80
C TRP A 329 -8.24 -10.59 -11.23
N LEU A 330 -8.61 -9.46 -11.83
CA LEU A 330 -9.05 -9.41 -13.22
C LEU A 330 -7.95 -9.84 -14.20
N SER A 331 -6.67 -9.69 -13.83
CA SER A 331 -5.53 -10.22 -14.60
C SER A 331 -5.44 -11.76 -14.53
N ILE A 332 -5.74 -12.38 -13.38
CA ILE A 332 -5.84 -13.84 -13.23
C ILE A 332 -6.97 -14.38 -14.12
N GLU A 333 -8.20 -13.85 -13.95
CA GLU A 333 -9.38 -14.23 -14.75
C GLU A 333 -9.12 -14.14 -16.27
N ASN A 334 -8.27 -13.19 -16.67
CA ASN A 334 -7.93 -12.94 -18.05
C ASN A 334 -6.69 -13.65 -18.58
N LEU A 335 -5.93 -14.39 -17.77
CA LEU A 335 -4.65 -14.98 -18.18
C LEU A 335 -4.76 -15.80 -19.47
N ARG A 336 -5.86 -16.56 -19.65
CA ARG A 336 -6.11 -17.35 -20.86
C ARG A 336 -6.37 -16.48 -22.09
N SER A 337 -7.22 -15.46 -21.97
CA SER A 337 -7.49 -14.50 -23.05
C SER A 337 -6.24 -13.70 -23.41
N ILE A 338 -5.53 -13.15 -22.41
CA ILE A 338 -4.25 -12.44 -22.56
C ILE A 338 -3.20 -13.33 -23.26
N THR A 339 -3.12 -14.61 -22.90
CA THR A 339 -2.21 -15.56 -23.55
C THR A 339 -2.56 -15.81 -25.02
N ASN A 340 -3.84 -15.87 -25.37
CA ASN A 340 -4.28 -16.04 -26.75
C ASN A 340 -4.09 -14.76 -27.58
N ILE A 341 -4.40 -13.59 -27.02
CA ILE A 341 -4.13 -12.28 -27.62
C ILE A 341 -2.63 -12.13 -27.88
N SER A 342 -1.78 -12.41 -26.89
CA SER A 342 -0.31 -12.39 -27.04
C SER A 342 0.20 -13.28 -28.19
N LYS A 343 -0.42 -14.45 -28.42
CA LYS A 343 -0.10 -15.30 -29.58
C LYS A 343 -0.55 -14.67 -30.89
N SER A 344 -1.81 -14.22 -31.01
CA SER A 344 -2.30 -13.63 -32.27
C SER A 344 -1.59 -12.32 -32.60
N VAL A 345 -1.33 -11.44 -31.63
CA VAL A 345 -0.54 -10.21 -31.80
C VAL A 345 0.81 -10.52 -32.47
N TYR A 346 1.48 -11.62 -32.09
CA TYR A 346 2.69 -12.11 -32.75
C TYR A 346 2.41 -12.67 -34.17
N SER A 347 1.38 -13.49 -34.35
CA SER A 347 1.00 -14.05 -35.67
C SER A 347 0.61 -12.99 -36.72
N TYR A 348 -0.04 -11.90 -36.28
CA TYR A 348 -0.35 -10.73 -37.13
C TYR A 348 0.91 -9.90 -37.46
N GLY A 349 2.01 -10.07 -36.73
CA GLY A 349 3.25 -9.30 -36.92
C GLY A 349 3.19 -7.89 -36.31
N ILE A 350 2.41 -7.71 -35.24
CA ILE A 350 2.23 -6.40 -34.58
C ILE A 350 3.54 -5.97 -33.91
N PRO A 351 3.94 -4.68 -33.98
CA PRO A 351 5.24 -4.20 -33.48
C PRO A 351 5.48 -4.44 -31.99
N ASP A 352 6.75 -4.61 -31.63
CA ASP A 352 7.25 -4.78 -30.26
C ASP A 352 6.71 -3.76 -29.25
N ASP A 353 6.60 -2.49 -29.62
CA ASP A 353 6.12 -1.44 -28.71
C ASP A 353 4.63 -1.56 -28.36
N ILE A 354 3.88 -2.40 -29.08
CA ILE A 354 2.48 -2.75 -28.83
C ILE A 354 2.35 -4.17 -28.26
N SER A 355 3.29 -5.08 -28.58
CA SER A 355 3.25 -6.49 -28.15
C SER A 355 3.97 -6.77 -26.82
N ARG A 356 4.98 -5.98 -26.44
CA ARG A 356 5.66 -6.09 -25.14
C ARG A 356 4.74 -5.82 -23.93
N PRO A 357 3.85 -4.81 -23.94
CA PRO A 357 2.94 -4.57 -22.82
C PRO A 357 2.04 -5.77 -22.50
N ILE A 358 1.43 -6.41 -23.52
CA ILE A 358 0.58 -7.58 -23.30
C ILE A 358 1.40 -8.80 -22.81
N ALA A 359 2.67 -8.93 -23.22
CA ALA A 359 3.58 -9.94 -22.69
C ALA A 359 3.98 -9.67 -21.22
N TYR A 360 4.13 -8.41 -20.83
CA TYR A 360 4.39 -8.01 -19.43
C TYR A 360 3.19 -8.31 -18.53
N ILE A 361 1.97 -7.91 -18.95
CA ILE A 361 0.72 -8.23 -18.25
C ILE A 361 0.55 -9.75 -18.10
N LYS A 362 0.83 -10.53 -19.15
CA LYS A 362 0.82 -12.00 -19.10
C LYS A 362 1.78 -12.57 -18.05
N SER A 363 2.99 -12.01 -17.93
CA SER A 363 4.00 -12.43 -16.94
C SER A 363 3.54 -12.16 -15.51
N ILE A 364 2.95 -10.98 -15.27
CA ILE A 364 2.33 -10.64 -13.98
C ILE A 364 1.18 -11.61 -13.68
N SER A 365 0.24 -11.74 -14.60
CA SER A 365 -0.97 -12.59 -14.46
C SER A 365 -0.60 -14.03 -14.07
N GLY A 366 0.35 -14.65 -14.80
CA GLY A 366 0.83 -16.00 -14.52
C GLY A 366 1.75 -16.12 -13.30
N SER A 367 2.21 -15.00 -12.74
CA SER A 367 2.85 -14.96 -11.43
C SER A 367 1.77 -14.94 -10.34
N VAL A 368 0.83 -13.98 -10.37
CA VAL A 368 -0.25 -13.85 -9.38
C VAL A 368 -1.06 -15.16 -9.27
N GLU A 369 -1.48 -15.75 -10.40
CA GLU A 369 -2.21 -17.03 -10.45
C GLU A 369 -1.45 -18.16 -9.74
N ARG A 370 -0.14 -18.29 -10.04
CA ARG A 370 0.71 -19.36 -9.49
C ARG A 370 0.79 -19.32 -7.96
N TYR A 371 0.84 -18.13 -7.39
CA TYR A 371 0.95 -17.96 -5.94
C TYR A 371 -0.43 -17.96 -5.26
N GLY A 372 -1.48 -17.48 -5.94
CA GLY A 372 -2.87 -17.65 -5.51
C GLY A 372 -3.24 -16.91 -4.22
N ILE A 373 -2.60 -15.77 -3.97
CA ILE A 373 -2.83 -14.94 -2.77
C ILE A 373 -3.82 -13.78 -2.98
N VAL A 374 -4.33 -13.60 -4.21
CA VAL A 374 -5.24 -12.50 -4.58
C VAL A 374 -6.67 -13.02 -4.63
N SER A 375 -7.55 -12.39 -3.87
CA SER A 375 -8.98 -12.71 -3.77
C SER A 375 -9.85 -11.75 -4.62
N PHE A 376 -11.12 -12.11 -4.82
CA PHE A 376 -12.14 -11.16 -5.31
C PHE A 376 -12.61 -10.26 -4.17
N HIS A 377 -12.83 -8.96 -4.44
CA HIS A 377 -13.29 -8.00 -3.44
C HIS A 377 -14.75 -7.59 -3.67
N HIS A 378 -15.61 -7.81 -2.68
CA HIS A 378 -17.05 -7.61 -2.74
C HIS A 378 -17.48 -6.14 -2.51
N TRP A 379 -16.93 -5.21 -3.30
CA TRP A 379 -17.25 -3.78 -3.17
C TRP A 379 -18.71 -3.43 -3.52
N GLU A 380 -19.46 -4.32 -4.16
CA GLU A 380 -20.90 -4.18 -4.33
C GLU A 380 -21.64 -4.03 -2.99
N TYR A 381 -21.16 -4.63 -1.90
CA TYR A 381 -21.76 -4.50 -0.58
C TYR A 381 -21.82 -3.04 -0.10
N LEU A 382 -20.80 -2.23 -0.40
CA LEU A 382 -20.81 -0.79 -0.15
C LEU A 382 -21.52 -0.01 -1.28
N GLY A 383 -21.33 -0.43 -2.55
CA GLY A 383 -21.98 0.18 -3.71
C GLY A 383 -23.52 0.19 -3.62
N LYS A 384 -24.12 -0.80 -2.94
CA LYS A 384 -25.55 -0.88 -2.60
C LYS A 384 -26.09 0.37 -1.89
N TYR A 385 -25.28 1.00 -1.04
CA TYR A 385 -25.68 2.10 -0.16
C TYR A 385 -25.04 3.44 -0.51
N TYR A 386 -23.81 3.41 -1.04
CA TYR A 386 -22.92 4.57 -1.12
C TYR A 386 -22.43 4.86 -2.53
N ASN A 387 -21.95 6.09 -2.72
CA ASN A 387 -21.22 6.48 -3.91
C ASN A 387 -19.75 6.13 -3.68
N ILE A 388 -19.27 5.05 -4.27
CA ILE A 388 -17.89 4.57 -4.10
C ILE A 388 -17.06 4.87 -5.35
N TYR A 389 -15.77 5.12 -5.18
CA TYR A 389 -14.79 5.23 -6.26
C TYR A 389 -13.58 4.37 -5.88
N ILE A 390 -13.13 3.48 -6.78
CA ILE A 390 -12.06 2.54 -6.47
C ILE A 390 -10.84 2.84 -7.34
N ALA A 391 -9.71 3.17 -6.71
CA ALA A 391 -8.51 3.64 -7.36
C ALA A 391 -7.30 2.75 -7.05
N TRP A 392 -6.43 2.57 -8.03
CA TRP A 392 -5.10 1.99 -7.82
C TRP A 392 -4.24 2.93 -6.95
N PRO A 393 -3.35 2.44 -6.07
CA PRO A 393 -2.38 3.27 -5.35
C PRO A 393 -1.38 3.94 -6.31
N LYS A 394 -1.69 5.17 -6.76
CA LYS A 394 -0.85 6.04 -7.59
C LYS A 394 -1.07 7.52 -7.26
N SER A 395 -0.23 8.40 -7.79
CA SER A 395 -0.28 9.86 -7.60
C SER A 395 -1.68 10.47 -7.80
N ASP A 396 -2.44 9.96 -8.76
CA ASP A 396 -3.75 10.50 -9.17
C ASP A 396 -4.81 10.41 -8.05
N VAL A 397 -4.59 9.56 -7.03
CA VAL A 397 -5.41 9.53 -5.82
C VAL A 397 -5.46 10.91 -5.14
N ALA A 398 -4.38 11.70 -5.18
CA ALA A 398 -4.37 13.07 -4.65
C ALA A 398 -5.35 14.01 -5.38
N ASN A 399 -5.59 13.80 -6.67
CA ASN A 399 -6.60 14.55 -7.43
C ASN A 399 -8.02 14.17 -6.98
N LEU A 400 -8.28 12.88 -6.72
CA LEU A 400 -9.58 12.39 -6.25
C LEU A 400 -9.99 12.99 -4.90
N LEU A 401 -9.04 13.27 -3.99
CA LEU A 401 -9.34 13.96 -2.73
C LEU A 401 -9.97 15.35 -2.97
N ASN A 402 -9.55 16.05 -4.03
CA ASN A 402 -10.05 17.38 -4.37
C ASN A 402 -11.32 17.35 -5.22
N THR A 403 -11.44 16.40 -6.16
CA THR A 403 -12.56 16.30 -7.11
C THR A 403 -13.73 15.48 -6.57
N PHE A 404 -13.45 14.30 -6.04
CA PHE A 404 -14.46 13.38 -5.49
C PHE A 404 -14.85 13.77 -4.06
N LYS A 405 -13.91 14.28 -3.25
CA LYS A 405 -14.13 14.71 -1.85
C LYS A 405 -14.77 13.61 -0.98
N PRO A 406 -14.06 12.49 -0.74
CA PRO A 406 -14.58 11.38 0.05
C PRO A 406 -14.87 11.77 1.50
N SER A 407 -15.96 11.24 2.05
CA SER A 407 -16.28 11.26 3.48
C SER A 407 -15.61 10.12 4.25
N VAL A 408 -15.25 9.04 3.54
CA VAL A 408 -14.53 7.87 4.06
C VAL A 408 -13.47 7.43 3.06
N ILE A 409 -12.28 7.09 3.55
CA ILE A 409 -11.18 6.51 2.78
C ILE A 409 -10.95 5.07 3.27
N ILE A 410 -10.89 4.12 2.35
CA ILE A 410 -10.57 2.71 2.63
C ILE A 410 -9.22 2.38 2.01
N LEU A 411 -8.29 1.88 2.83
CA LEU A 411 -7.02 1.32 2.43
C LEU A 411 -7.17 -0.20 2.38
N SER A 412 -7.29 -0.75 1.16
CA SER A 412 -7.57 -2.17 0.95
C SER A 412 -6.28 -2.92 0.66
N SER A 413 -5.91 -3.82 1.57
CA SER A 413 -4.89 -4.86 1.35
C SER A 413 -3.53 -4.35 0.83
N LEU A 414 -3.05 -3.21 1.34
CA LEU A 414 -1.84 -2.53 0.83
C LEU A 414 -0.53 -3.14 1.35
N GLY A 415 -0.34 -4.45 1.17
CA GLY A 415 0.70 -5.24 1.82
C GLY A 415 2.11 -5.26 1.23
N LEU A 416 2.31 -4.71 0.02
CA LEU A 416 3.61 -4.70 -0.67
C LEU A 416 4.17 -3.29 -0.80
N GLY A 417 5.50 -3.17 -0.65
CA GLY A 417 6.25 -1.92 -0.68
C GLY A 417 7.57 -2.05 -1.43
N LEU A 418 7.62 -2.80 -2.54
CA LEU A 418 8.88 -3.06 -3.24
C LEU A 418 9.39 -1.81 -3.95
N GLN A 419 10.40 -1.15 -3.38
CA GLN A 419 11.01 0.03 -3.96
C GLN A 419 11.59 -0.28 -5.36
N GLY A 420 11.11 0.42 -6.39
CA GLY A 420 11.45 0.13 -7.78
C GLY A 420 10.73 -1.08 -8.40
N GLY A 421 9.89 -1.80 -7.64
CA GLY A 421 9.12 -2.97 -8.08
C GLY A 421 7.92 -2.66 -8.99
N GLY A 422 7.75 -1.42 -9.45
CA GLY A 422 6.66 -1.01 -10.33
C GLY A 422 5.28 -1.27 -9.71
N ILE A 423 4.52 -2.18 -10.29
CA ILE A 423 3.17 -2.57 -9.82
C ILE A 423 3.14 -3.21 -8.43
N TRP A 424 4.30 -3.58 -7.86
CA TRP A 424 4.41 -4.19 -6.54
C TRP A 424 4.78 -3.21 -5.41
N ASN A 425 4.68 -1.89 -5.65
CA ASN A 425 4.80 -0.88 -4.61
C ASN A 425 3.46 -0.22 -4.31
N TRP A 426 2.89 -0.53 -3.16
CA TRP A 426 1.64 0.04 -2.63
C TRP A 426 1.88 0.83 -1.34
N ASP A 427 3.16 1.04 -0.96
CA ASP A 427 3.54 1.89 0.15
C ASP A 427 3.26 3.35 -0.21
N LEU A 428 2.20 3.91 0.38
CA LEU A 428 1.71 5.26 0.12
C LEU A 428 2.73 6.33 0.53
N ARG A 429 3.78 5.98 1.28
CA ARG A 429 4.90 6.87 1.63
C ARG A 429 5.95 6.97 0.52
N ASP A 430 6.06 5.97 -0.35
CA ASP A 430 6.95 6.00 -1.53
C ASP A 430 6.31 6.70 -2.73
N ILE A 431 4.99 6.66 -2.84
CA ILE A 431 4.22 7.30 -3.91
C ILE A 431 4.16 8.79 -3.64
N HIS A 432 4.55 9.63 -4.60
CA HIS A 432 4.60 11.08 -4.45
C HIS A 432 3.56 11.79 -5.33
N ALA A 433 2.94 12.84 -4.79
CA ALA A 433 2.07 13.77 -5.48
C ALA A 433 2.42 15.21 -5.04
N ASP A 434 2.59 16.12 -6.00
CA ASP A 434 2.93 17.54 -5.76
C ASP A 434 4.10 17.77 -4.79
N GLY A 435 5.12 16.91 -4.85
CA GLY A 435 6.33 17.01 -4.00
C GLY A 435 6.17 16.54 -2.55
N ARG A 436 5.03 15.93 -2.19
CA ARG A 436 4.79 15.26 -0.90
C ARG A 436 4.48 13.79 -1.11
N SER A 437 4.54 12.96 -0.06
CA SER A 437 4.03 11.59 -0.17
C SER A 437 2.50 11.58 -0.29
N LEU A 438 1.96 10.53 -0.91
CA LEU A 438 0.52 10.32 -0.98
C LEU A 438 -0.06 10.07 0.41
N LEU A 439 0.68 9.40 1.30
CA LEU A 439 0.31 9.20 2.71
C LEU A 439 0.19 10.53 3.48
N ASP A 440 1.15 11.45 3.34
CA ASP A 440 1.06 12.79 3.96
C ASP A 440 -0.17 13.57 3.44
N THR A 441 -0.49 13.39 2.15
CA THR A 441 -1.62 14.04 1.49
C THR A 441 -2.95 13.48 1.99
N LEU A 442 -3.06 12.16 2.14
CA LEU A 442 -4.21 11.46 2.73
C LEU A 442 -4.40 11.82 4.21
N ALA A 443 -3.33 11.77 5.01
CA ALA A 443 -3.36 12.15 6.43
C ALA A 443 -3.82 13.60 6.61
N SER A 444 -3.29 14.53 5.80
CA SER A 444 -3.74 15.92 5.78
C SER A 444 -5.23 16.05 5.47
N TYR A 445 -5.73 15.33 4.46
CA TYR A 445 -7.14 15.35 4.07
C TYR A 445 -8.06 14.78 5.16
N ILE A 446 -7.72 13.61 5.72
CA ILE A 446 -8.44 12.94 6.81
C ILE A 446 -8.66 13.90 7.98
N LYS A 447 -7.60 14.58 8.41
CA LYS A 447 -7.59 15.44 9.60
C LYS A 447 -8.28 16.78 9.39
N THR A 448 -8.17 17.36 8.19
CA THR A 448 -8.80 18.66 7.85
C THR A 448 -10.26 18.53 7.42
N SER A 449 -10.67 17.37 6.91
CA SER A 449 -12.04 17.10 6.45
C SER A 449 -12.84 16.21 7.42
N HIS A 450 -12.20 15.74 8.50
CA HIS A 450 -12.71 14.72 9.43
C HIS A 450 -13.18 13.43 8.75
N ALA A 451 -12.55 13.09 7.62
CA ALA A 451 -12.93 11.91 6.84
C ALA A 451 -12.61 10.63 7.63
N GLY A 452 -13.53 9.66 7.58
CA GLY A 452 -13.31 8.37 8.22
C GLY A 452 -12.21 7.57 7.52
N LEU A 453 -11.42 6.82 8.29
CA LEU A 453 -10.42 5.88 7.76
C LEU A 453 -10.85 4.43 8.02
N ILE A 454 -10.71 3.57 7.03
CA ILE A 454 -10.78 2.12 7.21
C ILE A 454 -9.51 1.54 6.61
N ALA A 455 -8.84 0.65 7.32
CA ALA A 455 -7.73 -0.14 6.78
C ALA A 455 -8.03 -1.63 6.98
N THR A 456 -7.61 -2.45 6.02
CA THR A 456 -7.81 -3.91 6.06
C THR A 456 -6.46 -4.62 6.14
N HIS A 457 -6.51 -5.96 6.22
CA HIS A 457 -5.36 -6.88 6.30
C HIS A 457 -4.18 -6.49 5.42
N ALA A 458 -2.96 -6.86 5.83
CA ALA A 458 -1.70 -6.57 5.16
C ALA A 458 -1.34 -5.08 5.00
N THR A 459 -2.25 -4.12 5.13
CA THR A 459 -1.96 -2.67 5.05
C THR A 459 -0.88 -2.22 6.06
N LEU A 460 -0.66 -3.00 7.13
CA LEU A 460 0.36 -2.77 8.15
C LEU A 460 1.63 -3.65 7.99
N SER A 461 1.72 -4.46 6.93
CA SER A 461 2.88 -5.29 6.57
C SER A 461 4.21 -4.52 6.61
N ASP A 462 5.11 -4.90 7.51
CA ASP A 462 6.32 -4.11 7.84
C ASP A 462 7.60 -4.57 7.11
N TRP A 463 7.52 -5.67 6.36
CA TRP A 463 8.67 -6.54 6.09
C TRP A 463 9.84 -5.86 5.35
N ILE A 464 11.00 -5.84 5.98
CA ILE A 464 12.30 -5.49 5.38
C ILE A 464 13.19 -6.73 5.50
N VAL A 465 14.01 -7.03 4.49
CA VAL A 465 15.09 -8.02 4.59
C VAL A 465 16.45 -7.36 4.51
N TRP A 466 17.32 -7.71 5.44
CA TRP A 466 18.69 -7.22 5.53
C TRP A 466 19.60 -8.17 4.76
N THR A 467 20.04 -7.76 3.57
CA THR A 467 20.95 -8.54 2.72
C THR A 467 22.40 -8.41 3.18
N SER A 468 22.72 -7.31 3.85
CA SER A 468 23.94 -7.11 4.65
C SER A 468 23.63 -6.28 5.89
N CYS A 469 24.61 -6.00 6.74
CA CYS A 469 24.43 -5.07 7.88
C CYS A 469 24.14 -3.61 7.46
N GLY A 470 24.40 -3.24 6.19
CA GLY A 470 24.14 -1.91 5.65
C GLY A 470 23.08 -1.87 4.54
N GLU A 471 22.84 -2.99 3.85
CA GLU A 471 21.91 -3.08 2.72
C GLU A 471 20.59 -3.76 3.12
N ARG A 472 19.48 -3.18 2.66
CA ARG A 472 18.12 -3.58 3.04
C ARG A 472 17.23 -3.56 1.81
N VAL A 473 16.41 -4.59 1.66
CA VAL A 473 15.37 -4.71 0.63
C VAL A 473 14.02 -4.58 1.32
N LYS A 474 13.25 -3.53 0.99
CA LYS A 474 11.88 -3.38 1.46
C LYS A 474 10.95 -4.29 0.67
N ILE A 475 10.11 -5.06 1.36
CA ILE A 475 9.14 -5.99 0.77
C ILE A 475 7.72 -5.58 1.13
N GLY A 476 7.45 -5.34 2.41
CA GLY A 476 6.18 -4.83 2.92
C GLY A 476 6.08 -3.30 2.84
N ALA A 477 4.88 -2.76 3.05
CA ALA A 477 4.61 -1.33 3.07
C ALA A 477 5.10 -0.64 4.37
N ARG A 478 6.40 -0.75 4.66
CA ARG A 478 7.03 -0.24 5.89
C ARG A 478 6.69 1.21 6.22
N GLY A 479 6.51 2.07 5.21
CA GLY A 479 6.13 3.46 5.40
C GLY A 479 4.79 3.65 6.13
N HIS A 480 3.91 2.65 6.08
CA HIS A 480 2.64 2.60 6.81
C HIS A 480 2.80 2.35 8.31
N ILE A 481 3.92 1.76 8.77
CA ILE A 481 4.25 1.59 10.19
C ILE A 481 5.14 2.75 10.66
N GLY A 482 6.31 2.89 10.04
CA GLY A 482 7.34 3.85 10.42
C GLY A 482 8.76 3.31 10.31
N TYR A 483 9.72 4.24 10.28
CA TYR A 483 11.16 3.98 10.20
C TYR A 483 11.93 4.43 11.45
N ASN A 484 11.34 5.29 12.27
CA ASN A 484 12.01 5.91 13.43
C ASN A 484 10.99 6.49 14.42
N LEU A 485 11.49 6.92 15.58
CA LEU A 485 10.68 7.44 16.70
C LEU A 485 9.84 8.70 16.36
N SER A 486 10.16 9.46 15.31
CA SER A 486 9.31 10.60 14.90
C SER A 486 8.01 10.18 14.21
N ASP A 487 7.92 8.92 13.78
CA ASP A 487 6.68 8.33 13.26
C ASP A 487 5.69 7.94 14.38
N MET A 488 6.09 8.05 15.66
CA MET A 488 5.20 7.89 16.82
C MET A 488 4.35 9.14 17.14
N ASP A 489 4.44 10.19 16.32
CA ASP A 489 3.77 11.47 16.56
C ASP A 489 2.25 11.36 16.38
N ILE A 490 1.52 11.43 17.48
CA ILE A 490 0.05 11.32 17.53
C ILE A 490 -0.69 12.61 17.14
N LEU A 491 0.03 13.71 16.94
CA LEU A 491 -0.54 15.00 16.52
C LEU A 491 -0.30 15.27 15.04
N ASN A 492 0.84 14.83 14.48
CA ASN A 492 1.14 14.93 13.05
C ASN A 492 0.70 13.70 12.26
N GLU A 493 0.83 12.48 12.82
CA GLU A 493 0.36 11.20 12.26
C GLU A 493 0.83 10.94 10.82
N ARG A 494 2.12 10.62 10.68
CA ARG A 494 2.78 10.41 9.36
C ARG A 494 2.66 8.99 8.81
N THR A 495 2.00 8.08 9.54
CA THR A 495 1.92 6.66 9.20
C THR A 495 0.51 6.12 9.40
N VAL A 496 0.15 5.06 8.68
CA VAL A 496 -1.17 4.42 8.82
C VAL A 496 -1.34 3.85 10.24
N ALA A 497 -0.29 3.26 10.82
CA ALA A 497 -0.30 2.80 12.21
C ALA A 497 -0.64 3.91 13.21
N ALA A 498 -0.07 5.11 13.04
CA ALA A 498 -0.41 6.26 13.87
C ALA A 498 -1.88 6.70 13.64
N LEU A 499 -2.35 6.73 12.39
CA LEU A 499 -3.75 7.05 12.05
C LEU A 499 -4.76 6.01 12.59
N LEU A 500 -4.33 4.77 12.80
CA LEU A 500 -5.15 3.72 13.42
C LEU A 500 -5.07 3.73 14.96
N GLY A 501 -4.40 4.71 15.57
CA GLY A 501 -4.24 4.82 17.02
C GLY A 501 -3.19 3.88 17.63
N MET A 502 -2.37 3.25 16.79
CA MET A 502 -1.31 2.28 17.17
C MET A 502 0.11 2.81 16.85
N PRO A 503 0.49 4.04 17.23
CA PRO A 503 1.81 4.62 16.96
C PRO A 503 2.96 3.83 17.59
N GLU A 504 2.70 3.04 18.65
CA GLU A 504 3.73 2.20 19.28
C GLU A 504 4.28 1.11 18.35
N LEU A 505 3.60 0.74 17.26
CA LEU A 505 4.17 -0.18 16.27
C LEU A 505 5.53 0.33 15.76
N ALA A 506 5.66 1.65 15.51
CA ALA A 506 6.94 2.26 15.13
C ALA A 506 8.04 2.19 16.22
N LEU A 507 7.66 2.07 17.51
CA LEU A 507 8.62 1.84 18.60
C LEU A 507 9.18 0.43 18.55
N TRP A 508 8.31 -0.57 18.43
CA TRP A 508 8.71 -1.98 18.33
C TRP A 508 9.67 -2.22 17.17
N GLU A 509 9.38 -1.57 16.04
CA GLU A 509 10.22 -1.55 14.86
C GLU A 509 11.60 -0.91 15.10
N TYR A 510 11.63 0.27 15.71
CA TYR A 510 12.87 0.95 16.06
C TYR A 510 13.73 0.11 17.03
N VAL A 511 13.08 -0.55 18.00
CA VAL A 511 13.73 -1.46 18.95
C VAL A 511 14.34 -2.67 18.24
N ARG A 512 13.58 -3.36 17.36
CA ARG A 512 14.10 -4.49 16.55
C ARG A 512 15.32 -4.07 15.74
N ASP A 513 15.22 -2.97 15.01
CA ASP A 513 16.28 -2.50 14.12
C ASP A 513 17.53 -2.05 14.91
N ALA A 514 17.35 -1.45 16.09
CA ALA A 514 18.46 -1.10 16.99
C ALA A 514 19.21 -2.34 17.52
N ILE A 515 18.47 -3.39 17.92
CA ILE A 515 19.03 -4.67 18.37
C ILE A 515 19.78 -5.36 17.21
N ALA A 516 19.16 -5.39 16.03
CA ALA A 516 19.77 -5.94 14.82
C ALA A 516 21.11 -5.25 14.49
N MET A 517 21.16 -3.91 14.51
CA MET A 517 22.40 -3.14 14.29
C MET A 517 23.47 -3.44 15.35
N ALA A 518 23.11 -3.47 16.64
CA ALA A 518 24.05 -3.75 17.73
C ALA A 518 24.69 -5.14 17.59
N ILE A 519 23.90 -6.16 17.23
CA ILE A 519 24.38 -7.53 17.03
C ILE A 519 25.18 -7.66 15.72
N CYS A 520 24.83 -6.93 14.67
CA CYS A 520 25.48 -7.01 13.35
C CYS A 520 26.99 -6.68 13.38
N ILE A 521 27.45 -5.94 14.39
CA ILE A 521 28.87 -5.60 14.59
C ILE A 521 29.70 -6.84 14.95
N GLU A 522 29.17 -7.73 15.79
CA GLU A 522 29.89 -8.90 16.31
C GLU A 522 29.48 -10.21 15.61
N GLN A 523 28.19 -10.34 15.27
CA GLN A 523 27.58 -11.54 14.70
C GLN A 523 26.65 -11.14 13.53
N PRO A 524 27.21 -10.78 12.36
CA PRO A 524 26.45 -10.29 11.19
C PRO A 524 25.24 -11.14 10.82
N GLU A 525 25.39 -12.46 10.79
CA GLU A 525 24.30 -13.39 10.42
C GLU A 525 23.10 -13.30 11.38
N ILE A 526 23.35 -13.18 12.68
CA ILE A 526 22.29 -13.06 13.69
C ILE A 526 21.66 -11.67 13.63
N GLY A 527 22.47 -10.62 13.43
CA GLY A 527 21.99 -9.25 13.26
C GLY A 527 21.08 -9.09 12.03
N MET A 528 21.51 -9.61 10.88
CA MET A 528 20.70 -9.65 9.65
C MET A 528 19.42 -10.46 9.83
N LEU A 529 19.48 -11.63 10.49
CA LEU A 529 18.30 -12.44 10.77
C LEU A 529 17.28 -11.66 11.63
N ILE A 530 17.72 -11.06 12.74
CA ILE A 530 16.88 -10.27 13.65
C ILE A 530 16.25 -9.08 12.93
N GLY A 531 17.03 -8.34 12.13
CA GLY A 531 16.54 -7.20 11.36
C GLY A 531 15.57 -7.59 10.23
N SER A 532 15.57 -8.87 9.81
CA SER A 532 14.73 -9.40 8.74
C SER A 532 13.43 -10.07 9.21
N ILE A 533 13.22 -10.22 10.53
CA ILE A 533 11.99 -10.78 11.09
C ILE A 533 10.87 -9.73 10.97
N PRO A 534 9.80 -9.97 10.18
CA PRO A 534 8.64 -9.09 10.19
C PRO A 534 7.94 -9.14 11.54
N LEU A 535 7.54 -7.99 12.07
CA LEU A 535 6.71 -7.88 13.26
C LEU A 535 5.22 -7.89 12.94
N GLN A 536 4.86 -7.63 11.68
CA GLN A 536 3.52 -7.70 11.11
C GLN A 536 3.50 -8.81 10.06
N VAL A 537 2.97 -9.98 10.43
CA VAL A 537 2.98 -11.19 9.60
C VAL A 537 1.58 -11.40 9.00
N PRO A 538 1.38 -11.15 7.70
CA PRO A 538 0.09 -11.31 7.05
C PRO A 538 -0.14 -12.77 6.63
N HIS A 539 -1.40 -13.10 6.35
CA HIS A 539 -1.86 -14.38 5.79
C HIS A 539 -1.81 -15.59 6.75
N ILE A 540 -1.83 -15.36 8.07
CA ILE A 540 -1.94 -16.44 9.07
C ILE A 540 -3.35 -17.07 9.01
N PRO A 541 -3.48 -18.39 8.81
CA PRO A 541 -4.77 -19.05 8.68
C PRO A 541 -5.51 -19.17 10.02
N TRP A 542 -6.84 -19.07 9.99
CA TRP A 542 -7.71 -19.25 11.16
C TRP A 542 -9.13 -19.71 10.78
N ASN A 543 -9.94 -19.99 11.80
CA ASN A 543 -11.28 -20.58 11.63
C ASN A 543 -12.39 -19.58 11.26
N GLY A 544 -12.07 -18.28 11.15
CA GLY A 544 -13.02 -17.22 10.82
C GLY A 544 -13.98 -16.82 11.94
N VAL A 545 -13.89 -17.39 13.16
CA VAL A 545 -14.88 -17.16 14.23
C VAL A 545 -14.51 -15.95 15.09
N LEU A 546 -15.38 -14.94 15.13
CA LEU A 546 -15.24 -13.72 15.92
C LEU A 546 -16.30 -13.63 17.02
N ARG A 547 -15.92 -13.08 18.17
CA ARG A 547 -16.81 -12.75 19.28
C ARG A 547 -16.80 -11.26 19.55
N LEU A 548 -17.97 -10.68 19.78
CA LEU A 548 -18.06 -9.28 20.22
C LEU A 548 -17.50 -9.11 21.62
N THR A 549 -16.72 -8.05 21.78
CA THR A 549 -16.22 -7.58 23.07
C THR A 549 -17.29 -6.71 23.76
N PRO A 550 -17.11 -6.33 25.04
CA PRO A 550 -17.99 -5.35 25.69
C PRO A 550 -18.08 -4.01 24.94
N GLU A 551 -16.97 -3.55 24.36
CA GLU A 551 -16.84 -2.26 23.67
C GLU A 551 -17.73 -2.15 22.42
N ALA A 552 -18.06 -3.28 21.77
CA ALA A 552 -18.97 -3.27 20.61
C ALA A 552 -20.35 -2.67 20.95
N LYS A 553 -20.81 -2.86 22.18
CA LYS A 553 -22.11 -2.34 22.66
C LYS A 553 -22.08 -0.82 22.80
N ASP A 554 -20.96 -0.25 23.26
CA ASP A 554 -20.77 1.21 23.35
C ASP A 554 -20.75 1.89 21.97
N LEU A 555 -20.34 1.16 20.93
CA LEU A 555 -20.20 1.65 19.57
C LEU A 555 -21.50 1.53 18.76
N GLY A 556 -22.48 0.75 19.24
CA GLY A 556 -23.79 0.58 18.61
C GLY A 556 -23.79 -0.24 17.30
N TRP A 557 -22.82 -1.14 17.11
CA TRP A 557 -22.75 -1.99 15.92
C TRP A 557 -23.79 -3.13 15.97
N ASP A 558 -24.63 -3.25 14.95
CA ASP A 558 -25.55 -4.39 14.81
C ASP A 558 -24.79 -5.62 14.28
N LEU A 559 -24.34 -6.46 15.20
CA LEU A 559 -23.67 -7.74 14.92
C LEU A 559 -24.14 -8.83 15.91
N PRO A 560 -24.15 -10.11 15.49
CA PRO A 560 -24.31 -11.23 16.42
C PRO A 560 -23.18 -11.30 17.45
N GLN A 561 -23.46 -11.79 18.67
CA GLN A 561 -22.46 -11.92 19.74
C GLN A 561 -21.29 -12.84 19.38
N GLU A 562 -21.52 -13.83 18.51
CA GLU A 562 -20.51 -14.63 17.83
C GLU A 562 -20.91 -14.76 16.35
N PHE A 563 -19.98 -14.59 15.42
CA PHE A 563 -20.19 -14.72 13.98
C PHE A 563 -18.97 -15.35 13.29
N THR A 564 -19.15 -15.77 12.04
CA THR A 564 -18.09 -16.36 11.20
C THR A 564 -17.88 -15.52 9.96
N VAL A 565 -16.63 -15.34 9.55
CA VAL A 565 -16.25 -14.85 8.21
C VAL A 565 -15.66 -16.01 7.38
N GLU A 566 -15.98 -16.05 6.08
CA GLU A 566 -15.44 -17.03 5.13
C GLU A 566 -15.00 -16.34 3.82
N MET A 567 -13.74 -16.57 3.43
CA MET A 567 -13.09 -16.03 2.23
C MET A 567 -12.91 -17.13 1.18
N SER A 568 -13.12 -16.80 -0.10
CA SER A 568 -12.92 -17.75 -1.21
C SER A 568 -11.44 -17.96 -1.53
N THR A 569 -10.74 -18.70 -0.68
CA THR A 569 -9.27 -18.85 -0.69
C THR A 569 -8.84 -20.33 -0.72
N LEU A 570 -7.60 -20.57 -1.17
CA LEU A 570 -6.97 -21.91 -1.19
C LEU A 570 -6.94 -22.57 0.20
N LEU A 571 -7.01 -21.78 1.27
CA LEU A 571 -7.07 -22.26 2.66
C LEU A 571 -8.28 -23.16 2.95
N LYS A 572 -9.36 -23.06 2.15
CA LYS A 572 -10.53 -23.91 2.26
C LYS A 572 -10.21 -25.38 2.02
N GLU A 573 -9.23 -25.68 1.17
CA GLU A 573 -8.72 -27.04 0.94
C GLU A 573 -8.00 -27.62 2.17
N TYR A 574 -7.51 -26.74 3.05
CA TYR A 574 -6.80 -27.07 4.29
C TYR A 574 -7.68 -26.94 5.55
N GLY A 575 -8.99 -26.72 5.40
CA GLY A 575 -9.96 -26.66 6.49
C GLY A 575 -10.06 -25.31 7.22
N PHE A 576 -9.42 -24.26 6.71
CA PHE A 576 -9.50 -22.90 7.26
C PHE A 576 -10.50 -22.05 6.46
N ARG A 577 -11.17 -21.11 7.13
CA ARG A 577 -12.19 -20.25 6.51
C ARG A 577 -11.66 -18.90 6.06
N ALA A 578 -10.59 -18.42 6.69
CA ALA A 578 -10.03 -17.10 6.46
C ALA A 578 -8.55 -17.04 6.84
N TYR A 579 -7.88 -15.96 6.45
CA TYR A 579 -6.59 -15.54 7.00
C TYR A 579 -6.70 -14.22 7.77
N THR A 580 -5.65 -13.88 8.52
CA THR A 580 -5.48 -12.63 9.24
C THR A 580 -4.01 -12.19 9.20
N GLU A 581 -3.76 -10.96 9.60
CA GLU A 581 -2.48 -10.44 10.00
C GLU A 581 -2.33 -10.57 11.52
N VAL A 582 -1.11 -10.86 11.98
CA VAL A 582 -0.72 -10.85 13.39
C VAL A 582 0.49 -9.93 13.57
N GLY A 583 0.54 -9.22 14.70
CA GLY A 583 1.52 -8.17 14.97
C GLY A 583 0.87 -6.91 15.52
N TRP A 584 -0.36 -6.58 15.11
CA TRP A 584 -1.12 -5.45 15.66
C TRP A 584 -1.35 -5.58 17.18
N GLN A 585 -1.27 -6.81 17.72
CA GLN A 585 -1.26 -7.11 19.15
C GLN A 585 -0.09 -6.46 19.94
N PHE A 586 0.98 -5.99 19.27
CA PHE A 586 2.02 -5.16 19.89
C PHE A 586 1.48 -3.85 20.50
N ALA A 587 0.32 -3.37 20.03
CA ALA A 587 -0.39 -2.20 20.58
C ALA A 587 -1.34 -2.52 21.75
N LEU A 588 -1.41 -3.78 22.19
CA LEU A 588 -2.45 -4.32 23.06
C LEU A 588 -1.87 -5.03 24.31
N PRO A 589 -2.68 -5.34 25.33
CA PRO A 589 -2.18 -5.90 26.60
C PRO A 589 -1.63 -7.32 26.44
N ARG A 590 -0.69 -7.73 27.31
CA ARG A 590 -0.07 -9.08 27.23
C ARG A 590 -1.07 -10.22 27.24
N ALA A 591 -2.22 -10.04 27.91
CA ALA A 591 -3.23 -11.08 28.04
C ALA A 591 -3.79 -11.50 26.68
N LEU A 592 -3.91 -10.54 25.75
CA LEU A 592 -4.30 -10.80 24.37
C LEU A 592 -3.07 -11.21 23.54
N ALA A 593 -1.97 -10.48 23.68
CA ALA A 593 -0.80 -10.65 22.82
C ALA A 593 -0.12 -12.02 22.98
N TYR A 594 0.03 -12.52 24.21
CA TYR A 594 0.57 -13.86 24.47
C TYR A 594 -0.36 -15.00 24.00
N VAL A 595 -1.68 -14.81 24.06
CA VAL A 595 -2.63 -15.78 23.48
C VAL A 595 -2.45 -15.82 21.97
N ALA A 596 -2.42 -14.64 21.32
CA ALA A 596 -2.22 -14.54 19.88
C ALA A 596 -0.91 -15.19 19.41
N TRP A 597 0.24 -14.96 20.06
CA TRP A 597 1.50 -15.56 19.60
C TRP A 597 1.63 -17.05 19.91
N ASN A 598 1.08 -17.54 21.03
CA ASN A 598 1.04 -18.98 21.28
C ASN A 598 0.19 -19.70 20.20
N SER A 599 -0.97 -19.14 19.84
CA SER A 599 -1.78 -19.68 18.74
C SER A 599 -1.18 -19.42 17.35
N SER A 600 -0.37 -18.38 17.16
CA SER A 600 0.37 -18.14 15.92
C SER A 600 1.47 -19.20 15.73
N TYR A 601 2.15 -19.56 16.82
CA TYR A 601 3.11 -20.66 16.85
C TYR A 601 2.43 -21.99 16.50
N GLU A 602 1.25 -22.28 17.04
CA GLU A 602 0.47 -23.48 16.66
C GLU A 602 0.06 -23.45 15.18
N ALA A 603 -0.37 -22.30 14.66
CA ALA A 603 -0.78 -22.14 13.26
C ALA A 603 0.36 -22.23 12.24
N ARG A 604 1.65 -22.17 12.66
CA ARG A 604 2.82 -22.12 11.76
C ARG A 604 2.88 -23.26 10.75
N GLU A 605 2.49 -24.48 11.15
CA GLU A 605 2.53 -25.67 10.29
C GLU A 605 1.48 -25.61 9.18
N HIS A 606 0.32 -24.99 9.47
CA HIS A 606 -0.73 -24.74 8.49
C HIS A 606 -0.41 -23.53 7.59
N PHE A 607 0.27 -22.52 8.14
CA PHE A 607 0.75 -21.37 7.38
C PHE A 607 1.82 -21.73 6.34
N ALA A 608 2.57 -22.82 6.53
CA ALA A 608 3.69 -23.22 5.68
C ALA A 608 3.38 -23.21 4.16
N VAL A 609 2.16 -23.58 3.74
CA VAL A 609 1.76 -23.55 2.32
C VAL A 609 1.67 -22.12 1.78
N LEU A 610 1.09 -21.19 2.56
CA LEU A 610 0.99 -19.78 2.18
C LEU A 610 2.35 -19.06 2.31
N ARG A 611 3.11 -19.34 3.36
CA ARG A 611 4.49 -18.90 3.56
C ARG A 611 5.36 -19.24 2.35
N ASP A 612 5.23 -20.46 1.82
CA ASP A 612 6.01 -20.92 0.67
C ASP A 612 5.58 -20.18 -0.61
N ARG A 613 4.27 -20.07 -0.87
CA ARG A 613 3.74 -19.27 -2.00
C ARG A 613 4.19 -17.80 -1.93
N LEU A 614 4.14 -17.19 -0.75
CA LEU A 614 4.59 -15.81 -0.51
C LEU A 614 6.10 -15.68 -0.74
N SER A 615 6.92 -16.58 -0.18
CA SER A 615 8.38 -16.55 -0.35
C SER A 615 8.78 -16.73 -1.82
N MET A 616 8.11 -17.63 -2.56
CA MET A 616 8.33 -17.78 -4.00
C MET A 616 7.88 -16.55 -4.81
N LEU A 617 6.79 -15.88 -4.41
CA LEU A 617 6.35 -14.62 -5.03
C LEU A 617 7.42 -13.56 -4.84
N ILE A 618 7.83 -13.31 -3.60
CA ILE A 618 8.83 -12.30 -3.26
C ILE A 618 10.17 -12.60 -3.94
N GLY A 619 10.63 -13.86 -3.93
CA GLY A 619 11.85 -14.27 -4.64
C GLY A 619 11.79 -14.00 -6.16
N ASN A 620 10.64 -14.23 -6.80
CA ASN A 620 10.44 -13.94 -8.22
C ASN A 620 10.40 -12.44 -8.51
N ILE A 621 9.60 -11.65 -7.79
CA ILE A 621 9.43 -10.20 -8.05
C ILE A 621 10.62 -9.35 -7.60
N THR A 622 11.48 -9.88 -6.71
CA THR A 622 12.82 -9.31 -6.41
C THR A 622 13.92 -9.79 -7.36
N GLY A 623 13.61 -10.61 -8.37
CA GLY A 623 14.59 -11.15 -9.32
C GLY A 623 15.64 -12.07 -8.68
N GLY A 624 15.34 -12.68 -7.54
CA GLY A 624 16.25 -13.52 -6.77
C GLY A 624 17.26 -12.76 -5.89
N VAL A 625 17.13 -11.43 -5.74
CA VAL A 625 17.98 -10.63 -4.83
C VAL A 625 17.84 -11.10 -3.39
N VAL A 626 16.64 -11.56 -3.00
CA VAL A 626 16.41 -12.23 -1.71
C VAL A 626 16.10 -13.71 -1.93
N ASP A 627 16.89 -14.56 -1.29
CA ASP A 627 16.75 -16.02 -1.36
C ASP A 627 15.45 -16.53 -0.70
N GLU A 628 14.80 -17.50 -1.35
CA GLU A 628 13.51 -18.05 -0.91
C GLU A 628 13.61 -18.79 0.44
N ALA A 629 14.69 -19.51 0.71
CA ALA A 629 14.86 -20.22 1.97
C ALA A 629 15.10 -19.24 3.14
N LYS A 630 15.82 -18.14 2.90
CA LYS A 630 15.91 -17.02 3.86
C LYS A 630 14.54 -16.39 4.13
N LEU A 631 13.75 -16.10 3.10
CA LEU A 631 12.40 -15.55 3.23
C LEU A 631 11.49 -16.43 4.11
N LYS A 632 11.48 -17.75 3.88
CA LYS A 632 10.77 -18.72 4.73
C LYS A 632 11.26 -18.67 6.18
N SER A 633 12.58 -18.71 6.37
CA SER A 633 13.19 -18.66 7.71
C SER A 633 12.83 -17.37 8.47
N HIS A 634 12.78 -16.22 7.82
CA HIS A 634 12.40 -14.96 8.47
C HIS A 634 10.95 -14.99 8.99
N LEU A 635 10.02 -15.49 8.17
CA LEU A 635 8.61 -15.66 8.55
C LEU A 635 8.46 -16.68 9.69
N ASP A 636 9.13 -17.83 9.59
CA ASP A 636 9.12 -18.86 10.64
C ASP A 636 9.65 -18.29 11.96
N ARG A 637 10.75 -17.53 11.94
CA ARG A 637 11.36 -16.97 13.16
C ARG A 637 10.52 -15.90 13.83
N GLY A 638 9.66 -15.20 13.09
CA GLY A 638 8.59 -14.38 13.66
C GLY A 638 7.63 -15.21 14.53
N LEU A 639 7.12 -16.31 13.97
CA LEU A 639 6.11 -17.18 14.58
C LEU A 639 6.68 -18.13 15.66
N GLU A 640 7.94 -18.55 15.55
CA GLU A 640 8.64 -19.47 16.49
C GLU A 640 9.00 -18.83 17.84
N GLY A 641 8.91 -17.51 17.94
CA GLY A 641 9.21 -16.80 19.19
C GLY A 641 9.57 -15.34 19.02
N GLY A 642 9.98 -14.90 17.82
CA GLY A 642 10.41 -13.52 17.56
C GLY A 642 9.41 -12.49 18.07
N LEU A 643 8.15 -12.58 17.66
CA LEU A 643 7.08 -11.66 18.09
C LEU A 643 6.95 -11.61 19.62
N ARG A 644 6.87 -12.78 20.27
CA ARG A 644 6.71 -12.91 21.73
C ARG A 644 7.93 -12.39 22.49
N ASP A 645 9.12 -12.73 22.03
CA ASP A 645 10.37 -12.42 22.71
C ASP A 645 10.72 -10.92 22.57
N PHE A 646 10.45 -10.30 21.42
CA PHE A 646 10.51 -8.83 21.29
C PHE A 646 9.51 -8.14 22.21
N TYR A 647 8.23 -8.57 22.21
CA TYR A 647 7.21 -7.97 23.08
C TYR A 647 7.61 -8.03 24.55
N ARG A 648 7.97 -9.24 25.00
CA ARG A 648 8.36 -9.48 26.38
C ARG A 648 9.57 -8.66 26.78
N SER A 649 10.54 -8.47 25.88
CA SER A 649 11.74 -7.69 26.16
C SER A 649 11.42 -6.24 26.54
N LEU A 650 10.56 -5.54 25.79
CA LEU A 650 10.14 -4.18 26.13
C LEU A 650 9.15 -4.18 27.30
N ASN A 651 8.19 -5.11 27.35
CA ASN A 651 7.20 -5.15 28.43
C ASN A 651 7.83 -5.49 29.81
N ALA A 652 8.98 -6.17 29.83
CA ALA A 652 9.81 -6.41 31.00
C ALA A 652 10.86 -5.30 31.29
N ALA A 653 10.93 -4.24 30.47
CA ALA A 653 11.95 -3.21 30.60
C ALA A 653 11.84 -2.39 31.89
N ARG A 654 12.99 -1.93 32.39
CA ARG A 654 13.09 -0.94 33.47
C ARG A 654 13.24 0.46 32.88
N ILE A 655 12.21 1.28 33.03
CA ILE A 655 12.13 2.62 32.46
C ILE A 655 12.64 3.64 33.48
N ARG A 656 13.50 4.57 33.06
CA ARG A 656 13.94 5.70 33.87
C ARG A 656 13.99 6.96 33.01
N GLY A 657 13.04 7.86 33.22
CA GLY A 657 12.80 8.97 32.28
C GLY A 657 12.40 8.43 30.91
N SER A 658 13.06 8.88 29.84
CA SER A 658 12.88 8.37 28.48
C SER A 658 13.75 7.14 28.15
N THR A 659 14.59 6.65 29.08
CA THR A 659 15.47 5.50 28.83
C THR A 659 14.84 4.18 29.26
N PHE A 660 14.67 3.27 28.29
CA PHE A 660 14.18 1.91 28.46
C PHE A 660 15.38 0.96 28.56
N ASN A 661 15.56 0.32 29.72
CA ASN A 661 16.59 -0.71 29.91
C ASN A 661 15.96 -2.08 29.67
N ILE A 662 16.31 -2.67 28.53
CA ILE A 662 15.67 -3.83 27.91
C ILE A 662 16.67 -5.01 27.97
N SER A 663 16.17 -6.21 28.26
CA SER A 663 16.96 -7.44 28.18
C SER A 663 16.33 -8.37 27.14
N ILE A 664 17.07 -8.70 26.09
CA ILE A 664 16.58 -9.51 24.94
C ILE A 664 17.27 -10.86 24.92
N PRO A 665 16.54 -11.99 24.82
CA PRO A 665 17.15 -13.30 24.58
C PRO A 665 17.74 -13.36 23.17
N ILE A 666 19.05 -13.56 23.08
CA ILE A 666 19.80 -13.71 21.80
C ILE A 666 20.19 -15.18 21.61
N GLY A 667 19.17 -16.04 21.62
CA GLY A 667 19.31 -17.50 21.57
C GLY A 667 19.31 -18.17 22.94
N VAL A 668 19.61 -19.47 22.97
CA VAL A 668 19.46 -20.31 24.18
C VAL A 668 20.46 -19.87 25.26
N GLY A 669 19.94 -19.34 26.38
CA GLY A 669 20.72 -19.02 27.57
C GLY A 669 21.60 -17.77 27.49
N ARG A 670 21.46 -16.94 26.45
CA ARG A 670 22.18 -15.67 26.32
C ARG A 670 21.19 -14.50 26.23
N SER A 671 21.45 -13.44 26.98
CA SER A 671 20.66 -12.20 26.90
C SER A 671 21.57 -11.00 26.66
N MET A 672 21.14 -10.10 25.77
CA MET A 672 21.75 -8.80 25.55
C MET A 672 20.97 -7.74 26.33
N ASN A 673 21.67 -6.92 27.10
CA ASN A 673 21.08 -5.74 27.74
C ASN A 673 21.35 -4.52 26.86
N ILE A 674 20.29 -3.81 26.49
CA ILE A 674 20.35 -2.57 25.71
C ILE A 674 19.60 -1.46 26.43
N SER A 675 20.15 -0.24 26.40
CA SER A 675 19.48 0.96 26.89
C SER A 675 19.04 1.79 25.69
N ILE A 676 17.73 1.92 25.49
CA ILE A 676 17.14 2.67 24.38
C ILE A 676 16.52 3.94 24.94
N ASP A 677 17.06 5.09 24.58
CA ASP A 677 16.43 6.39 24.86
C ASP A 677 15.41 6.69 23.76
N VAL A 678 14.12 6.74 24.11
CA VAL A 678 13.06 7.12 23.16
C VAL A 678 12.99 8.63 22.95
N GLY A 679 13.75 9.41 23.74
CA GLY A 679 13.72 10.87 23.71
C GLY A 679 12.44 11.46 24.31
N LYS A 680 12.50 12.77 24.60
CA LYS A 680 11.41 13.48 25.26
C LYS A 680 10.14 13.58 24.40
N GLU A 681 10.27 13.76 23.10
CA GLU A 681 9.13 13.96 22.19
C GLU A 681 8.29 12.69 22.04
N ALA A 682 8.91 11.52 21.79
CA ALA A 682 8.17 10.26 21.72
C ALA A 682 7.53 9.89 23.06
N LEU A 683 8.22 10.13 24.19
CA LEU A 683 7.64 9.99 25.53
C LEU A 683 6.38 10.85 25.69
N LEU A 684 6.42 12.14 25.32
CA LEU A 684 5.26 13.04 25.38
C LEU A 684 4.11 12.61 24.46
N ASN A 685 4.41 12.00 23.31
CA ASN A 685 3.39 11.45 22.41
C ASN A 685 2.69 10.23 23.01
N ILE A 686 3.44 9.30 23.63
CA ILE A 686 2.87 8.14 24.33
C ILE A 686 2.02 8.58 25.54
N LEU A 687 2.47 9.58 26.30
CA LEU A 687 1.73 10.13 27.45
C LEU A 687 0.40 10.79 27.08
N GLN A 688 0.25 11.24 25.83
CA GLN A 688 -0.99 11.85 25.33
C GLN A 688 -1.91 10.89 24.57
N ARG A 689 -1.46 9.66 24.30
CA ARG A 689 -2.21 8.63 23.59
C ARG A 689 -3.36 8.11 24.46
N MET A 690 -4.52 7.86 23.84
CA MET A 690 -5.56 7.02 24.44
C MET A 690 -5.60 5.65 23.72
N PRO A 691 -5.77 4.53 24.45
CA PRO A 691 -5.79 3.20 23.85
C PRO A 691 -6.87 3.05 22.76
N VAL A 692 -6.57 2.22 21.77
CA VAL A 692 -7.57 1.71 20.83
C VAL A 692 -8.58 0.80 21.52
N LYS A 693 -9.77 0.66 20.96
CA LYS A 693 -10.78 -0.31 21.40
C LYS A 693 -10.82 -1.50 20.43
N ILE A 694 -11.19 -2.67 20.92
CA ILE A 694 -11.44 -3.86 20.09
C ILE A 694 -12.95 -4.05 20.04
N VAL A 695 -13.53 -4.29 18.86
CA VAL A 695 -14.97 -4.51 18.66
C VAL A 695 -15.29 -6.00 18.63
N ALA A 696 -14.44 -6.78 17.96
CA ALA A 696 -14.54 -8.22 17.90
C ALA A 696 -13.15 -8.83 17.91
N LEU A 697 -13.03 -10.01 18.52
CA LEU A 697 -11.78 -10.76 18.64
C LEU A 697 -12.05 -12.25 18.40
N SER A 698 -11.10 -12.94 17.76
CA SER A 698 -11.16 -14.39 17.62
C SER A 698 -10.87 -15.07 18.98
N PRO A 699 -11.44 -16.26 19.28
CA PRO A 699 -11.19 -16.95 20.54
C PRO A 699 -9.71 -17.22 20.86
N ASN A 700 -8.85 -17.21 19.84
CA ASN A 700 -7.40 -17.42 19.92
C ASN A 700 -6.58 -16.12 19.72
N GLY A 701 -7.21 -14.94 19.73
CA GLY A 701 -6.54 -13.63 19.68
C GLY A 701 -5.85 -13.26 18.36
N LEU A 702 -5.83 -14.15 17.36
CA LEU A 702 -5.15 -13.94 16.07
C LEU A 702 -5.78 -12.81 15.25
N ALA A 703 -7.11 -12.79 15.18
CA ALA A 703 -7.86 -11.88 14.33
C ALA A 703 -8.78 -10.97 15.15
N GLY A 704 -8.96 -9.73 14.69
CA GLY A 704 -9.82 -8.77 15.37
C GLY A 704 -10.20 -7.56 14.53
N ILE A 705 -11.10 -6.79 15.10
CA ILE A 705 -11.56 -5.50 14.57
C ILE A 705 -11.19 -4.45 15.61
N VAL A 706 -10.27 -3.55 15.27
CA VAL A 706 -9.75 -2.50 16.15
C VAL A 706 -10.33 -1.16 15.70
N VAL A 707 -10.65 -0.28 16.65
CA VAL A 707 -11.17 1.06 16.36
C VAL A 707 -10.47 2.15 17.16
N HIS A 708 -10.30 3.29 16.51
CA HIS A 708 -9.75 4.52 17.07
C HIS A 708 -10.75 5.65 16.85
N ASP A 709 -11.17 6.33 17.93
CA ASP A 709 -11.99 7.55 17.85
C ASP A 709 -11.11 8.74 18.25
N LYS A 710 -10.94 9.72 17.36
CA LYS A 710 -10.18 10.99 17.45
C LYS A 710 -10.68 12.08 18.42
N PHE A 711 -11.72 11.85 19.21
CA PHE A 711 -12.66 12.91 19.66
C PHE A 711 -12.08 14.15 20.41
N TRP A 712 -10.86 14.14 20.93
CA TRP A 712 -10.27 15.21 21.74
C TRP A 712 -9.39 16.19 20.97
N ASP A 713 -9.15 15.94 19.69
CA ASP A 713 -8.37 16.80 18.80
C ASP A 713 -9.34 17.57 17.89
N LEU A 714 -9.12 18.86 17.66
CA LEU A 714 -9.91 19.62 16.69
C LEU A 714 -9.69 19.11 15.25
N ASN A 715 -8.55 18.47 14.97
CA ASN A 715 -8.23 17.81 13.71
C ASN A 715 -8.46 16.28 13.78
N GLY A 716 -9.36 15.84 14.66
CA GLY A 716 -9.67 14.42 14.85
C GLY A 716 -10.54 13.82 13.74
N TYR A 717 -10.66 12.49 13.79
CA TYR A 717 -11.38 11.65 12.82
C TYR A 717 -11.68 10.31 13.51
N ARG A 718 -12.28 9.34 12.80
CA ARG A 718 -12.43 7.95 13.29
C ARG A 718 -11.77 6.98 12.35
N ALA A 719 -11.20 5.91 12.90
CA ALA A 719 -10.56 4.86 12.13
C ALA A 719 -10.99 3.46 12.58
N VAL A 720 -11.10 2.53 11.62
CA VAL A 720 -11.33 1.10 11.84
C VAL A 720 -10.19 0.33 11.17
N TYR A 721 -9.67 -0.68 11.86
CA TYR A 721 -8.75 -1.66 11.29
C TYR A 721 -9.35 -3.06 11.37
N PHE A 722 -9.43 -3.73 10.22
CA PHE A 722 -9.72 -5.16 10.14
C PHE A 722 -8.39 -5.90 9.96
N SER A 723 -8.04 -6.80 10.88
CA SER A 723 -6.81 -7.61 10.71
C SER A 723 -6.93 -8.67 9.60
N PHE A 724 -8.13 -8.85 9.03
CA PHE A 724 -8.46 -9.77 7.95
C PHE A 724 -9.06 -8.99 6.77
N GLU A 725 -8.99 -9.57 5.57
CA GLU A 725 -9.45 -8.96 4.31
C GLU A 725 -10.99 -9.04 4.22
N VAL A 726 -11.66 -8.18 4.98
CA VAL A 726 -13.14 -8.14 5.13
C VAL A 726 -13.86 -7.96 3.78
N GLU A 727 -13.21 -7.31 2.82
CA GLU A 727 -13.67 -7.14 1.45
C GLU A 727 -13.63 -8.44 0.63
N ALA A 728 -12.78 -9.41 0.98
CA ALA A 728 -12.75 -10.75 0.36
C ALA A 728 -13.67 -11.77 1.06
N VAL A 729 -14.42 -11.34 2.08
CA VAL A 729 -15.41 -12.17 2.79
C VAL A 729 -16.74 -12.12 2.06
N SER A 730 -17.37 -13.28 1.88
CA SER A 730 -18.68 -13.41 1.24
C SER A 730 -19.85 -13.42 2.25
N GLY A 731 -20.99 -12.87 1.83
CA GLY A 731 -22.28 -12.95 2.52
C GLY A 731 -22.60 -11.80 3.49
N ASP A 732 -23.83 -11.80 4.00
CA ASP A 732 -24.47 -10.71 4.78
C ASP A 732 -23.60 -10.14 5.92
N ILE A 733 -22.74 -10.96 6.53
CA ILE A 733 -21.88 -10.53 7.63
C ILE A 733 -20.80 -9.55 7.16
N ALA A 734 -20.23 -9.74 5.96
CA ALA A 734 -19.25 -8.82 5.38
C ALA A 734 -19.91 -7.48 5.03
N GLU A 735 -21.11 -7.52 4.43
CA GLU A 735 -21.93 -6.35 4.17
C GLU A 735 -22.20 -5.57 5.47
N LYS A 736 -22.64 -6.24 6.55
CA LYS A 736 -22.85 -5.61 7.85
C LYS A 736 -21.57 -5.02 8.46
N LEU A 737 -20.43 -5.71 8.37
CA LEU A 737 -19.15 -5.23 8.90
C LEU A 737 -18.70 -3.96 8.19
N LEU A 738 -18.71 -3.96 6.86
CA LEU A 738 -18.34 -2.81 6.02
C LEU A 738 -19.29 -1.63 6.24
N VAL A 739 -20.61 -1.87 6.27
CA VAL A 739 -21.62 -0.83 6.51
C VAL A 739 -21.50 -0.24 7.91
N ASN A 740 -21.38 -1.06 8.96
CA ASN A 740 -21.21 -0.59 10.34
C ASN A 740 -19.92 0.24 10.51
N ALA A 741 -18.81 -0.18 9.88
CA ALA A 741 -17.57 0.58 9.88
C ALA A 741 -17.76 1.96 9.25
N VAL A 742 -18.28 2.03 8.01
CA VAL A 742 -18.57 3.29 7.29
C VAL A 742 -19.51 4.20 8.10
N GLU A 743 -20.61 3.65 8.61
CA GLU A 743 -21.61 4.37 9.40
C GLU A 743 -21.07 4.90 10.73
N TRP A 744 -20.06 4.25 11.31
CA TRP A 744 -19.43 4.68 12.54
C TRP A 744 -18.35 5.75 12.29
N VAL A 745 -17.46 5.53 11.31
CA VAL A 745 -16.33 6.45 11.05
C VAL A 745 -16.80 7.81 10.54
N ARG A 746 -17.82 7.87 9.68
CA ARG A 746 -18.35 9.13 9.12
C ARG A 746 -19.06 10.05 10.13
N LYS A 747 -19.19 9.61 11.39
CA LYS A 747 -19.90 10.32 12.48
C LYS A 747 -18.96 10.82 13.58
N TRP A 748 -17.69 11.07 13.27
CA TRP A 748 -16.75 11.69 14.21
C TRP A 748 -17.25 13.08 14.65
N GLN A 749 -17.00 13.42 15.92
CA GLN A 749 -17.31 14.72 16.49
C GLN A 749 -16.29 15.06 17.58
N PHE A 750 -15.83 16.32 17.60
CA PHE A 750 -15.01 16.85 18.69
C PHE A 750 -15.79 16.88 20.02
N ARG A 751 -15.11 16.53 21.13
CA ARG A 751 -15.65 16.52 22.50
C ARG A 751 -14.59 17.05 23.46
N ASP A 752 -14.81 18.24 24.01
CA ASP A 752 -13.93 18.90 24.98
C ASP A 752 -14.05 18.32 26.41
N VAL A 753 -13.78 17.02 26.54
CA VAL A 753 -13.93 16.24 27.80
C VAL A 753 -12.60 15.76 28.39
N THR A 754 -11.47 16.02 27.72
CA THR A 754 -10.12 15.71 28.21
C THR A 754 -9.28 16.97 28.41
N GLU A 755 -8.23 16.87 29.21
CA GLU A 755 -7.18 17.89 29.31
C GLU A 755 -5.80 17.27 29.54
N LEU A 756 -4.74 18.08 29.48
CA LEU A 756 -3.37 17.65 29.74
C LEU A 756 -2.98 17.90 31.21
N LEU A 757 -3.04 16.86 32.02
CA LEU A 757 -2.56 16.90 33.40
C LEU A 757 -1.03 17.09 33.42
N GLY A 758 -0.57 18.09 34.18
CA GLY A 758 0.83 18.51 34.20
C GLY A 758 1.35 19.03 32.85
N GLY A 759 0.47 19.29 31.87
CA GLY A 759 0.85 19.61 30.49
C GLY A 759 1.36 18.41 29.68
N VAL A 760 1.29 17.18 30.21
CA VAL A 760 1.92 16.00 29.59
C VAL A 760 0.99 14.78 29.45
N LEU A 761 0.20 14.44 30.48
CA LEU A 761 -0.67 13.25 30.46
C LEU A 761 -2.08 13.63 30.01
N ARG A 762 -2.61 12.98 28.96
CA ARG A 762 -4.01 13.16 28.57
C ARG A 762 -4.94 12.37 29.47
N VAL A 763 -5.89 13.05 30.11
CA VAL A 763 -6.89 12.44 30.99
C VAL A 763 -8.27 13.10 30.83
N PRO A 764 -9.37 12.43 31.21
CA PRO A 764 -10.66 13.09 31.41
C PRO A 764 -10.57 14.22 32.44
N LYS A 765 -11.34 15.30 32.22
CA LYS A 765 -11.30 16.51 33.07
C LYS A 765 -11.68 16.26 34.54
N ASP A 766 -12.53 15.27 34.81
CA ASP A 766 -12.88 14.88 36.18
C ASP A 766 -11.72 14.15 36.88
N VAL A 767 -10.98 13.30 36.17
CA VAL A 767 -9.78 12.62 36.69
C VAL A 767 -8.70 13.62 37.05
N ALA A 768 -8.41 14.60 36.18
CA ALA A 768 -7.45 15.67 36.49
C ALA A 768 -7.89 16.52 37.69
N THR A 769 -9.18 16.81 37.81
CA THR A 769 -9.73 17.57 38.95
C THR A 769 -9.58 16.80 40.26
N ARG A 770 -10.00 15.53 40.30
CA ARG A 770 -9.81 14.63 41.45
C ARG A 770 -8.32 14.51 41.84
N PHE A 771 -7.43 14.41 40.86
CA PHE A 771 -5.99 14.35 41.12
C PHE A 771 -5.47 15.64 41.77
N ARG A 772 -5.83 16.82 41.24
CA ARG A 772 -5.47 18.12 41.84
C ARG A 772 -5.98 18.25 43.27
N ASP A 773 -7.23 17.84 43.53
CA ASP A 773 -7.80 17.84 44.87
C ASP A 773 -7.00 16.94 45.83
N VAL A 774 -6.61 15.73 45.39
CA VAL A 774 -5.76 14.83 46.19
C VAL A 774 -4.39 15.46 46.46
N VAL A 775 -3.73 16.02 45.44
CA VAL A 775 -2.41 16.70 45.57
C VAL A 775 -2.47 17.88 46.55
N ALA A 776 -3.57 18.65 46.56
CA ALA A 776 -3.78 19.74 47.51
C ALA A 776 -3.84 19.26 48.97
N THR A 777 -4.31 18.02 49.23
CA THR A 777 -4.32 17.42 50.59
C THR A 777 -2.99 16.78 51.03
N LEU A 778 -1.99 16.70 50.15
CA LEU A 778 -0.70 16.08 50.49
C LEU A 778 0.20 17.05 51.27
N GLN A 779 0.76 16.56 52.38
CA GLN A 779 1.69 17.26 53.25
C GLN A 779 3.12 17.23 52.68
N GLY A 780 4.00 18.09 53.21
CA GLY A 780 5.40 18.20 52.76
C GLY A 780 5.63 19.10 51.53
N LYS A 781 6.87 19.11 51.04
CA LYS A 781 7.29 19.84 49.82
C LYS A 781 7.33 18.90 48.63
N GLU A 782 6.97 19.38 47.44
CA GLU A 782 7.10 18.61 46.21
C GLU A 782 8.58 18.28 45.92
N VAL A 783 8.85 17.01 45.62
CA VAL A 783 10.19 16.49 45.27
C VAL A 783 10.22 15.81 43.90
N PHE A 784 9.06 15.50 43.33
CA PHE A 784 8.91 14.95 41.98
C PHE A 784 7.49 15.24 41.48
N SER A 785 7.34 15.70 40.24
CA SER A 785 6.05 15.74 39.56
C SER A 785 6.24 15.59 38.04
N ASP A 786 5.90 14.42 37.49
CA ASP A 786 6.11 14.13 36.06
C ASP A 786 5.19 13.02 35.54
N GLY A 787 5.11 12.91 34.21
CA GLY A 787 4.48 11.79 33.50
C GLY A 787 5.44 10.59 33.38
N LEU A 788 4.91 9.38 33.51
CA LEU A 788 5.68 8.13 33.41
C LEU A 788 4.96 7.11 32.52
N ILE A 789 5.73 6.30 31.80
CA ILE A 789 5.24 5.09 31.13
C ILE A 789 5.50 3.90 32.05
N LEU A 790 4.48 3.07 32.27
CA LEU A 790 4.56 1.80 32.98
C LEU A 790 4.30 0.62 32.05
N ASN A 791 5.00 -0.48 32.32
CA ASN A 791 4.86 -1.74 31.60
C ASN A 791 4.28 -2.82 32.55
N GLU A 792 3.79 -3.94 32.00
CA GLU A 792 3.03 -4.97 32.73
C GLU A 792 3.94 -6.02 33.42
N GLU A 793 5.20 -6.17 32.99
CA GLU A 793 6.19 -7.09 33.59
C GLU A 793 7.39 -6.37 34.23
N GLY A 794 7.80 -5.23 33.66
CA GLY A 794 8.92 -4.41 34.11
C GLY A 794 8.51 -3.35 35.13
N GLY A 795 8.75 -2.08 34.80
CA GLY A 795 8.25 -0.93 35.55
C GLY A 795 9.09 0.34 35.40
N ALA A 796 8.55 1.46 35.88
CA ALA A 796 9.26 2.75 35.94
C ALA A 796 9.95 2.95 37.30
N GLU A 797 11.20 3.43 37.27
CA GLU A 797 12.01 3.71 38.46
C GLU A 797 12.09 5.20 38.75
N ILE A 798 11.55 5.63 39.89
CA ILE A 798 11.74 6.98 40.43
C ILE A 798 12.83 6.92 41.51
N LYS A 799 13.99 7.53 41.23
CA LYS A 799 15.09 7.66 42.20
C LYS A 799 15.00 9.01 42.93
N LEU A 800 14.91 8.98 44.25
CA LEU A 800 14.92 10.14 45.14
C LEU A 800 16.05 10.02 46.17
N SER A 801 16.76 11.11 46.45
CA SER A 801 17.74 11.16 47.54
C SER A 801 17.14 11.95 48.70
N LEU A 802 16.87 11.28 49.83
CA LEU A 802 15.99 11.77 50.89
C LEU A 802 16.62 11.65 52.28
N SER A 803 16.14 12.45 53.24
CA SER A 803 16.39 12.22 54.66
C SER A 803 15.35 11.27 55.26
N THR A 804 15.50 10.85 56.51
CA THR A 804 14.42 10.22 57.28
C THR A 804 13.18 11.13 57.30
N GLY A 805 11.99 10.56 57.07
CA GLY A 805 10.75 11.31 56.89
C GLY A 805 9.67 10.50 56.17
N ARG A 806 8.65 11.17 55.64
CA ARG A 806 7.50 10.55 54.99
C ARG A 806 7.27 11.10 53.58
N LEU A 807 7.00 10.19 52.65
CA LEU A 807 6.56 10.50 51.28
C LEU A 807 5.04 10.34 51.18
N TYR A 808 4.42 11.33 50.54
CA TYR A 808 3.03 11.31 50.13
C TYR A 808 2.99 11.37 48.60
N ILE A 809 2.42 10.34 47.99
CA ILE A 809 2.39 10.15 46.53
C ILE A 809 0.93 10.22 46.07
N ALA A 810 0.64 11.01 45.04
CA ALA A 810 -0.58 10.92 44.25
C ALA A 810 -0.23 10.38 42.86
N ILE A 811 -1.07 9.48 42.35
CA ILE A 811 -0.94 8.89 41.02
C ILE A 811 -2.28 9.05 40.28
N ALA A 812 -2.27 9.69 39.12
CA ALA A 812 -3.33 9.59 38.13
C ALA A 812 -2.97 8.49 37.13
N HIS A 813 -3.87 7.54 36.94
CA HIS A 813 -3.68 6.37 36.10
C HIS A 813 -4.97 6.11 35.28
N PRO A 814 -5.09 6.73 34.09
CA PRO A 814 -6.31 6.67 33.28
C PRO A 814 -6.54 5.32 32.59
N THR A 815 -5.49 4.51 32.39
CA THR A 815 -5.57 3.26 31.62
C THR A 815 -5.55 2.00 32.47
N SER A 816 -4.79 1.96 33.58
CA SER A 816 -4.54 0.72 34.31
C SER A 816 -4.23 0.94 35.78
N ASN A 817 -4.61 -0.03 36.62
CA ASN A 817 -4.22 -0.07 38.02
C ASN A 817 -2.69 0.01 38.18
N VAL A 818 -2.21 0.74 39.19
CA VAL A 818 -0.78 0.90 39.47
C VAL A 818 -0.36 0.18 40.74
N TYR A 819 0.70 -0.62 40.65
CA TYR A 819 1.40 -1.25 41.77
C TYR A 819 2.70 -0.50 42.04
N ILE A 820 3.14 -0.49 43.30
CA ILE A 820 4.38 0.16 43.74
C ILE A 820 5.17 -0.75 44.66
N ASP A 821 6.47 -0.82 44.42
CA ASP A 821 7.47 -1.53 45.23
C ASP A 821 8.61 -0.59 45.63
N ILE A 822 9.31 -0.90 46.72
CA ILE A 822 10.58 -0.26 47.08
C ILE A 822 11.71 -1.13 46.50
N ALA A 823 12.28 -0.71 45.37
CA ALA A 823 13.33 -1.47 44.69
C ALA A 823 14.71 -1.29 45.34
N LYS A 824 14.94 -0.17 46.02
CA LYS A 824 16.16 0.13 46.79
C LYS A 824 15.88 1.21 47.84
N GLY A 825 16.64 1.19 48.93
CA GLY A 825 16.55 2.17 50.01
C GLY A 825 15.82 1.63 51.22
N ASP A 826 15.99 2.30 52.36
CA ASP A 826 15.41 1.88 53.64
C ASP A 826 14.07 2.61 53.85
N ALA A 827 13.04 2.10 53.18
CA ALA A 827 11.73 2.70 53.13
C ALA A 827 10.63 1.63 53.09
N LYS A 828 9.44 1.96 53.62
CA LYS A 828 8.32 1.03 53.77
C LYS A 828 7.00 1.67 53.36
N ILE A 829 6.22 0.99 52.53
CA ILE A 829 4.86 1.42 52.18
C ILE A 829 3.97 1.27 53.42
N VAL A 830 3.38 2.38 53.87
CA VAL A 830 2.53 2.47 55.07
C VAL A 830 1.06 2.27 54.72
N ASN A 831 0.61 2.88 53.61
CA ASN A 831 -0.79 2.85 53.19
C ASN A 831 -0.92 3.07 51.67
N ILE A 832 -1.86 2.37 51.03
CA ILE A 832 -2.31 2.60 49.65
C ILE A 832 -3.82 2.81 49.72
N THR A 833 -4.31 3.95 49.23
CA THR A 833 -5.72 4.33 49.24
C THR A 833 -6.19 4.65 47.82
N ARG A 834 -7.08 3.81 47.27
CA ARG A 834 -7.77 4.05 45.99
C ARG A 834 -8.82 5.14 46.21
N ILE A 835 -8.63 6.32 45.61
CA ILE A 835 -9.54 7.48 45.73
C ILE A 835 -10.66 7.37 44.69
N SER A 836 -10.31 6.88 43.51
CA SER A 836 -11.22 6.45 42.44
C SER A 836 -10.52 5.36 41.62
N ASP A 837 -11.19 4.82 40.61
CA ASP A 837 -10.58 3.78 39.76
C ASP A 837 -9.37 4.26 38.95
N THR A 838 -9.17 5.58 38.85
CA THR A 838 -8.10 6.24 38.09
C THR A 838 -7.19 7.14 38.93
N VAL A 839 -7.40 7.22 40.27
CA VAL A 839 -6.58 8.04 41.16
C VAL A 839 -6.27 7.29 42.46
N THR A 840 -4.98 7.14 42.77
CA THR A 840 -4.47 6.47 43.97
C THR A 840 -3.58 7.39 44.79
N LYS A 841 -3.74 7.35 46.12
CA LYS A 841 -2.87 8.01 47.10
C LYS A 841 -2.05 6.96 47.84
N ILE A 842 -0.75 7.19 48.01
CA ILE A 842 0.18 6.25 48.67
C ILE A 842 1.01 7.01 49.71
N VAL A 843 1.31 6.36 50.83
CA VAL A 843 2.16 6.87 51.90
C VAL A 843 3.31 5.90 52.12
N VAL A 844 4.54 6.41 52.09
CA VAL A 844 5.77 5.63 52.31
C VAL A 844 6.58 6.28 53.42
N ASP A 845 7.02 5.50 54.41
CA ASP A 845 7.95 5.93 55.46
C ASP A 845 9.39 5.72 54.97
N VAL A 846 10.28 6.66 55.26
CA VAL A 846 11.72 6.59 54.95
C VAL A 846 12.46 6.48 56.28
N GLU A 847 12.92 5.27 56.59
CA GLU A 847 13.47 4.93 57.92
C GLU A 847 14.92 5.39 58.08
N LYS A 848 15.70 5.49 56.99
CA LYS A 848 17.06 6.05 56.99
C LYS A 848 17.29 6.96 55.79
N SER A 849 18.04 8.04 56.01
CA SER A 849 18.52 8.93 54.96
C SER A 849 19.35 8.19 53.91
N GLY A 850 19.07 8.42 52.62
CA GLY A 850 19.76 7.78 51.50
C GLY A 850 19.00 7.86 50.18
N ASP A 851 19.46 7.08 49.21
CA ASP A 851 18.76 6.89 47.93
C ASP A 851 17.61 5.88 48.09
N VAL A 852 16.38 6.35 47.86
CA VAL A 852 15.17 5.53 47.73
C VAL A 852 14.82 5.41 46.24
N VAL A 853 14.58 4.18 45.78
CA VAL A 853 14.10 3.91 44.42
C VAL A 853 12.73 3.25 44.50
N LEU A 854 11.72 4.00 44.05
CA LEU A 854 10.35 3.51 43.89
C LEU A 854 10.24 2.84 42.52
N LEU A 855 9.67 1.64 42.47
CA LEU A 855 9.38 0.92 41.22
C LEU A 855 7.86 0.86 41.04
N LEU A 856 7.36 1.44 39.97
CA LEU A 856 5.93 1.47 39.63
C LEU A 856 5.66 0.51 38.47
N LYS A 857 4.56 -0.26 38.54
CA LYS A 857 4.18 -1.27 37.53
C LYS A 857 2.71 -1.14 37.16
N ALA A 858 2.36 -1.46 35.92
CA ALA A 858 0.97 -1.46 35.45
C ALA A 858 0.26 -2.80 35.76
N GLY A 859 -1.07 -2.74 35.81
CA GLY A 859 -1.95 -3.87 35.55
C GLY A 859 -2.03 -4.17 34.05
N SER A 860 -2.95 -5.07 33.66
CA SER A 860 -2.91 -5.69 32.32
C SER A 860 -3.87 -5.06 31.30
N GLU A 861 -3.84 -3.73 31.15
CA GLU A 861 -4.84 -2.98 30.35
C GLU A 861 -4.27 -2.30 29.08
N ALA A 862 -2.94 -2.27 28.90
CA ALA A 862 -2.27 -1.84 27.66
C ALA A 862 -0.80 -2.33 27.65
N SER A 863 -0.16 -2.37 26.47
CA SER A 863 1.28 -2.69 26.35
C SER A 863 2.18 -1.64 27.02
N LEU A 864 1.83 -0.36 26.89
CA LEU A 864 2.47 0.79 27.53
C LEU A 864 1.40 1.67 28.19
N ASN A 865 1.52 1.90 29.49
CA ASN A 865 0.51 2.55 30.31
C ASN A 865 0.99 3.91 30.82
N SER A 866 0.34 4.98 30.39
CA SER A 866 0.71 6.35 30.74
C SER A 866 0.09 6.76 32.08
N ILE A 867 0.92 7.29 33.00
CA ILE A 867 0.49 7.80 34.31
C ILE A 867 1.10 9.18 34.59
N TYR A 868 0.58 9.88 35.61
CA TYR A 868 1.16 11.12 36.13
C TYR A 868 1.29 11.00 37.65
N VAL A 869 2.47 11.33 38.18
CA VAL A 869 2.81 11.15 39.59
C VAL A 869 3.28 12.46 40.18
N THR A 870 2.71 12.85 41.33
CA THR A 870 3.24 13.93 42.17
C THR A 870 3.63 13.36 43.53
N ILE A 871 4.85 13.64 43.98
CA ILE A 871 5.42 13.19 45.25
C ILE A 871 5.78 14.39 46.09
N LYS A 872 5.25 14.44 47.32
CA LYS A 872 5.68 15.38 48.35
C LYS A 872 6.40 14.67 49.49
N PHE A 873 7.40 15.31 50.06
CA PHE A 873 8.21 14.80 51.16
C PHE A 873 8.12 15.70 52.39
N GLU A 874 7.92 15.08 53.55
CA GLU A 874 7.89 15.68 54.87
C GLU A 874 9.01 15.06 55.72
N ALA A 875 10.11 15.79 55.92
CA ALA A 875 11.20 15.34 56.79
C ALA A 875 10.71 15.25 58.23
N TYR A 876 11.07 14.19 58.96
CA TYR A 876 10.85 14.18 60.40
C TYR A 876 11.74 15.22 61.06
N ALA A 877 11.18 15.95 62.02
CA ALA A 877 11.93 16.94 62.78
C ALA A 877 13.12 16.25 63.45
N THR A 878 14.34 16.61 63.06
CA THR A 878 15.55 16.18 63.74
C THR A 878 15.44 16.61 65.20
N THR A 879 15.31 15.64 66.09
CA THR A 879 15.47 15.83 67.53
C THR A 879 16.91 16.22 67.80
N THR A 880 17.19 17.53 67.75
CA THR A 880 18.42 18.11 68.27
C THR A 880 18.45 17.81 69.76
N SER A 881 19.19 16.77 70.14
CA SER A 881 19.53 16.51 71.53
C SER A 881 20.16 17.79 72.11
N PRO A 882 19.66 18.32 73.24
CA PRO A 882 20.07 19.63 73.72
C PRO A 882 21.57 19.63 74.01
N THR A 883 22.31 20.40 73.22
CA THR A 883 23.74 20.59 73.45
C THR A 883 23.90 21.47 74.69
N THR A 884 24.32 20.86 75.80
CA THR A 884 24.59 21.56 77.05
C THR A 884 25.59 22.68 76.79
N THR A 885 25.13 23.92 76.81
CA THR A 885 25.99 25.08 76.56
C THR A 885 26.80 25.37 77.82
N THR A 886 28.00 24.80 77.91
CA THR A 886 28.97 25.19 78.94
C THR A 886 29.64 26.50 78.54
N THR A 887 29.39 27.53 79.34
CA THR A 887 30.01 28.86 79.22
C THR A 887 31.53 28.75 79.24
N PRO A 888 32.27 29.46 78.35
CA PRO A 888 33.72 29.38 78.34
C PRO A 888 34.34 30.08 79.55
N VAL A 889 35.05 29.33 80.39
CA VAL A 889 36.01 29.88 81.36
C VAL A 889 37.41 29.71 80.79
N THR A 890 38.05 30.83 80.45
CA THR A 890 39.43 30.85 79.96
C THR A 890 40.40 30.79 81.14
N THR A 891 40.97 29.62 81.41
CA THR A 891 42.24 29.54 82.16
C THR A 891 43.16 28.48 81.57
N THR A 892 44.41 28.89 81.35
CA THR A 892 45.56 28.12 80.86
C THR A 892 45.86 26.86 81.69
N THR A 893 46.45 25.81 81.08
CA THR A 893 47.77 25.23 81.47
C THR A 893 47.99 23.79 80.92
N THR A 894 49.10 23.64 80.18
CA THR A 894 49.95 22.46 79.94
C THR A 894 49.36 21.09 79.52
N THR A 895 49.69 20.70 78.28
CA THR A 895 49.66 19.33 77.77
C THR A 895 50.74 18.46 78.42
N ILE A 896 50.38 17.26 78.91
CA ILE A 896 51.32 16.14 79.10
C ILE A 896 50.70 14.92 78.42
N THR A 897 51.43 14.36 77.44
CA THR A 897 51.02 13.17 76.70
C THR A 897 51.67 11.94 77.31
N THR A 898 50.87 10.93 77.69
CA THR A 898 51.40 9.60 78.00
C THR A 898 50.50 8.52 77.42
N THR A 899 51.02 7.81 76.42
CA THR A 899 50.36 6.67 75.76
C THR A 899 50.52 5.41 76.59
N ALA A 900 49.48 4.58 76.72
CA ALA A 900 49.60 3.21 77.17
C ALA A 900 48.75 2.27 76.29
N ILE A 901 49.36 1.16 75.89
CA ILE A 901 48.81 0.13 74.98
C ILE A 901 48.56 -1.13 75.80
N THR A 902 47.40 -1.79 75.70
CA THR A 902 47.34 -3.24 75.92
C THR A 902 46.23 -3.94 75.13
N THR A 903 46.58 -5.14 74.69
CA THR A 903 45.97 -6.07 73.73
C THR A 903 44.75 -6.87 74.23
N THR A 904 43.80 -7.06 73.31
CA THR A 904 43.01 -8.28 72.98
C THR A 904 43.02 -9.53 73.90
N MET A 905 41.84 -10.17 74.03
CA MET A 905 41.65 -11.58 73.59
C MET A 905 40.18 -11.99 73.32
N PHE A 906 40.03 -13.02 72.48
CA PHE A 906 38.83 -13.71 71.95
C PHE A 906 38.48 -14.97 72.83
N PRO A 907 37.65 -15.99 72.42
CA PRO A 907 36.42 -16.06 71.59
C PRO A 907 35.25 -16.91 72.24
N THR A 908 34.16 -17.17 71.49
CA THR A 908 33.69 -18.52 70.99
C THR A 908 32.18 -18.91 71.14
N THR A 909 31.60 -19.35 70.00
CA THR A 909 30.55 -20.41 69.78
C THR A 909 29.02 -20.23 69.97
N THR A 910 28.34 -20.66 68.88
CA THR A 910 26.94 -20.99 68.47
C THR A 910 26.31 -22.23 69.16
N PRO A 911 25.12 -22.81 68.78
CA PRO A 911 23.97 -22.41 67.89
C PRO A 911 22.49 -22.74 68.35
N LEU A 912 21.49 -22.26 67.57
CA LEU A 912 20.09 -22.75 67.25
C LEU A 912 19.20 -23.52 68.29
N THR A 913 17.87 -23.29 68.39
CA THR A 913 16.79 -23.85 67.51
C THR A 913 15.35 -23.29 67.85
N THR A 914 14.38 -23.44 66.93
CA THR A 914 12.96 -22.97 66.85
C THR A 914 11.89 -23.64 67.73
N THR A 915 10.67 -23.04 67.84
CA THR A 915 9.31 -23.66 67.67
C THR A 915 8.17 -22.59 67.65
N ILE A 916 6.96 -22.95 67.18
CA ILE A 916 5.80 -22.11 66.75
C ILE A 916 4.52 -22.38 67.59
N THR A 917 3.61 -21.41 67.80
CA THR A 917 2.12 -21.58 67.75
C THR A 917 1.28 -20.27 67.93
N SER A 918 0.08 -20.26 67.33
CA SER A 918 -1.04 -19.26 67.46
C SER A 918 -2.20 -19.89 68.30
N PRO A 919 -3.41 -19.28 68.60
CA PRO A 919 -4.28 -18.48 67.69
C PRO A 919 -5.36 -17.47 68.25
N THR A 920 -6.02 -16.73 67.32
CA THR A 920 -7.46 -16.32 67.23
C THR A 920 -8.21 -15.35 68.21
N ALA A 921 -8.49 -14.14 67.67
CA ALA A 921 -9.76 -13.35 67.54
C ALA A 921 -10.74 -12.96 68.69
N THR A 922 -11.27 -11.72 68.59
CA THR A 922 -12.70 -11.35 68.81
C THR A 922 -13.04 -9.95 68.23
N THR A 923 -14.33 -9.67 67.98
CA THR A 923 -14.93 -8.42 67.41
C THR A 923 -16.30 -8.15 68.07
N PRO A 924 -17.04 -7.04 67.77
CA PRO A 924 -16.66 -5.71 67.27
C PRO A 924 -16.82 -4.68 68.43
N PRO A 925 -17.80 -3.72 68.57
CA PRO A 925 -18.78 -3.06 67.67
C PRO A 925 -18.50 -1.55 67.40
N SER A 926 -19.48 -0.89 66.77
CA SER A 926 -19.70 0.58 66.63
C SER A 926 -21.18 0.85 67.06
N PRO A 927 -21.84 2.04 66.97
CA PRO A 927 -21.41 3.37 66.48
C PRO A 927 -21.85 4.55 67.40
N THR A 928 -21.68 5.82 66.97
CA THR A 928 -22.70 6.89 67.04
C THR A 928 -22.29 8.10 66.19
N THR A 929 -23.28 8.70 65.52
CA THR A 929 -23.21 9.85 64.60
C THR A 929 -23.45 11.21 65.28
N THR A 930 -22.92 12.31 64.75
CA THR A 930 -23.61 13.64 64.64
C THR A 930 -22.75 14.66 63.83
N PRO A 931 -23.30 15.80 63.34
CA PRO A 931 -22.91 16.30 62.02
C PRO A 931 -22.46 17.78 61.90
N VAL A 932 -21.90 18.09 60.72
CA VAL A 932 -22.03 19.33 59.91
C VAL A 932 -21.95 20.70 60.62
N SER A 933 -20.96 21.49 60.17
CA SER A 933 -21.18 22.87 59.69
C SER A 933 -20.10 23.26 58.69
N LYS A 934 -20.49 23.65 57.47
CA LYS A 934 -19.61 24.27 56.46
C LYS A 934 -20.09 25.71 56.24
N THR A 935 -19.20 26.67 56.44
CA THR A 935 -19.44 28.08 56.11
C THR A 935 -19.03 28.33 54.66
N THR A 936 -19.95 28.83 53.84
CA THR A 936 -19.68 29.29 52.48
C THR A 936 -19.14 30.70 52.50
N VAL A 937 -18.04 30.96 51.77
CA VAL A 937 -17.63 32.33 51.42
C VAL A 937 -17.49 32.41 49.91
N THR A 938 -18.25 33.33 49.32
CA THR A 938 -18.26 33.62 47.88
C THR A 938 -17.31 34.78 47.61
N SER A 939 -16.47 34.69 46.56
CA SER A 939 -15.75 35.84 46.03
C SER A 939 -15.81 35.87 44.49
N THR A 940 -16.47 36.90 43.99
CA THR A 940 -16.61 37.22 42.56
C THR A 940 -15.33 37.85 42.02
N THR A 941 -14.95 37.54 40.77
CA THR A 941 -14.01 38.37 39.99
C THR A 941 -14.51 38.62 38.57
N THR A 942 -14.26 39.85 38.12
CA THR A 942 -14.77 40.48 36.89
C THR A 942 -13.91 40.10 35.67
N PRO A 943 -14.47 39.99 34.44
CA PRO A 943 -13.70 39.63 33.26
C PRO A 943 -12.88 40.81 32.70
N THR A 944 -11.67 40.52 32.22
CA THR A 944 -10.83 41.47 31.46
C THR A 944 -10.79 41.08 29.99
N THR A 945 -11.20 42.00 29.13
CA THR A 945 -11.21 41.86 27.66
C THR A 945 -9.80 41.79 27.09
N ALA A 946 -9.55 40.91 26.12
CA ALA A 946 -8.33 40.89 25.32
C ALA A 946 -8.64 41.14 23.84
N THR A 947 -7.89 42.06 23.23
CA THR A 947 -8.19 42.70 21.95
C THR A 947 -7.76 41.86 20.74
N THR A 948 -8.61 41.77 19.73
CA THR A 948 -8.33 41.13 18.43
C THR A 948 -7.42 42.03 17.58
N SER A 949 -6.32 41.48 17.03
CA SER A 949 -5.53 42.11 15.97
C SER A 949 -5.71 41.36 14.65
N ILE A 950 -6.33 42.03 13.69
CA ILE A 950 -6.50 41.54 12.32
C ILE A 950 -5.27 41.98 11.51
N SER A 951 -4.65 41.05 10.79
CA SER A 951 -3.60 41.35 9.81
C SER A 951 -4.06 40.94 8.42
N THR A 952 -4.50 41.93 7.63
CA THR A 952 -4.79 41.78 6.20
C THR A 952 -3.51 41.87 5.39
N TYR A 953 -3.25 40.87 4.54
CA TYR A 953 -2.30 40.99 3.43
C TYR A 953 -3.01 40.67 2.11
N LEU A 954 -2.99 41.63 1.18
CA LEU A 954 -3.44 41.45 -0.20
C LEU A 954 -2.31 40.85 -1.07
N PRO A 955 -2.64 40.20 -2.20
CA PRO A 955 -1.67 39.45 -3.00
C PRO A 955 -0.80 40.36 -3.88
N SER A 956 0.46 39.98 -4.07
CA SER A 956 1.35 40.58 -5.07
C SER A 956 1.32 39.81 -6.41
N SER A 957 1.72 40.50 -7.47
CA SER A 957 1.49 40.15 -8.87
C SER A 957 2.44 39.09 -9.45
N SER A 958 1.90 38.30 -10.38
CA SER A 958 2.63 37.42 -11.30
C SER A 958 3.71 38.13 -12.13
N PRO A 959 4.88 37.50 -12.34
CA PRO A 959 5.77 37.76 -13.46
C PRO A 959 5.66 36.70 -14.57
N THR A 960 5.61 37.17 -15.82
CA THR A 960 5.63 36.40 -17.08
C THR A 960 6.89 35.53 -17.21
N PRO A 961 6.82 34.30 -17.77
CA PRO A 961 7.99 33.43 -17.91
C PRO A 961 8.98 33.92 -18.98
N THR A 962 10.24 34.11 -18.60
CA THR A 962 11.37 34.32 -19.51
C THR A 962 11.94 33.00 -20.00
N THR A 963 12.18 32.92 -21.31
CA THR A 963 12.80 31.77 -21.98
C THR A 963 14.23 31.55 -21.50
N GLN A 964 14.52 30.42 -20.86
CA GLN A 964 15.90 29.99 -20.60
C GLN A 964 16.36 28.99 -21.66
N THR A 965 17.48 29.30 -22.31
CA THR A 965 18.17 28.42 -23.26
C THR A 965 18.99 27.36 -22.52
N THR A 966 18.72 26.09 -22.79
CA THR A 966 19.47 24.94 -22.25
C THR A 966 20.91 24.94 -22.76
N PRO A 967 21.94 24.72 -21.92
CA PRO A 967 23.32 24.61 -22.37
C PRO A 967 23.57 23.29 -23.12
N SER A 968 24.34 23.35 -24.20
CA SER A 968 24.72 22.20 -25.01
C SER A 968 25.70 21.27 -24.28
N ILE A 969 25.32 20.01 -24.07
CA ILE A 969 26.24 18.97 -23.58
C ILE A 969 27.16 18.52 -24.72
N GLN A 970 28.48 18.62 -24.52
CA GLN A 970 29.47 18.20 -25.53
C GLN A 970 29.51 16.67 -25.67
N LEU A 971 29.31 16.18 -26.90
CA LEU A 971 29.36 14.77 -27.28
C LEU A 971 30.80 14.18 -27.35
N GLY A 972 31.75 14.72 -26.57
CA GLY A 972 33.19 14.52 -26.76
C GLY A 972 33.81 13.31 -26.04
N THR A 973 33.16 12.77 -25.00
CA THR A 973 33.80 11.79 -24.09
C THR A 973 33.57 10.32 -24.49
N VAL A 974 32.47 9.99 -25.18
CA VAL A 974 32.11 8.60 -25.50
C VAL A 974 33.05 8.00 -26.56
N LEU A 975 33.44 8.77 -27.58
CA LEU A 975 34.33 8.31 -28.66
C LEU A 975 35.75 7.95 -28.17
N VAL A 976 36.24 8.60 -27.10
CA VAL A 976 37.57 8.31 -26.53
C VAL A 976 37.59 6.95 -25.83
N VAL A 977 36.51 6.60 -25.10
CA VAL A 977 36.43 5.33 -24.37
C VAL A 977 36.37 4.13 -25.33
N VAL A 978 35.57 4.22 -26.41
CA VAL A 978 35.49 3.16 -27.42
C VAL A 978 36.84 2.95 -28.14
N GLY A 979 37.55 4.05 -28.45
CA GLY A 979 38.89 3.98 -29.05
C GLY A 979 39.92 3.28 -28.16
N VAL A 980 39.93 3.56 -26.85
CA VAL A 980 40.85 2.91 -25.90
C VAL A 980 40.55 1.42 -25.74
N ILE A 981 39.27 1.03 -25.68
CA ILE A 981 38.86 -0.38 -25.59
C ILE A 981 39.34 -1.17 -26.83
N ALA A 982 39.16 -0.63 -28.03
CA ALA A 982 39.61 -1.27 -29.27
C ALA A 982 41.15 -1.50 -29.29
N VAL A 983 41.93 -0.51 -28.82
CA VAL A 983 43.40 -0.62 -28.74
C VAL A 983 43.84 -1.65 -27.71
N VAL A 984 43.20 -1.72 -26.54
CA VAL A 984 43.52 -2.71 -25.51
C VAL A 984 43.22 -4.14 -26.00
N ILE A 985 42.09 -4.35 -26.68
CA ILE A 985 41.73 -5.64 -27.27
C ILE A 985 42.74 -6.02 -28.38
N ALA A 986 43.10 -5.09 -29.27
CA ALA A 986 44.08 -5.36 -30.32
C ALA A 986 45.47 -5.75 -29.75
N ILE A 987 45.94 -5.06 -28.70
CA ILE A 987 47.20 -5.38 -28.01
C ILE A 987 47.12 -6.76 -27.34
N ALA A 988 46.00 -7.10 -26.70
CA ALA A 988 45.79 -8.42 -26.10
C ALA A 988 45.82 -9.55 -27.15
N VAL A 989 45.16 -9.35 -28.30
CA VAL A 989 45.18 -10.30 -29.43
C VAL A 989 46.59 -10.46 -30.00
N ILE A 990 47.33 -9.36 -30.21
CA ILE A 990 48.72 -9.42 -30.70
C ILE A 990 49.65 -10.16 -29.72
N LEU A 991 49.49 -9.93 -28.41
CA LEU A 991 50.27 -10.61 -27.37
C LEU A 991 49.91 -12.10 -27.25
N MET A 992 48.66 -12.48 -27.50
CA MET A 992 48.25 -13.89 -27.57
C MET A 992 48.76 -14.57 -28.84
N HIS A 993 48.78 -13.88 -29.98
CA HIS A 993 49.23 -14.48 -31.24
C HIS A 993 50.75 -14.69 -31.29
N ARG A 994 51.54 -13.87 -30.57
CA ARG A 994 53.00 -13.99 -30.48
C ARG A 994 53.51 -15.11 -29.56
N LYS A 995 52.62 -16.04 -29.16
CA LYS A 995 52.91 -17.15 -28.25
C LYS A 995 52.36 -18.51 -28.73
N ARG A 996 52.11 -18.64 -30.03
CA ARG A 996 52.01 -19.90 -30.77
C ARG A 996 53.21 -20.01 -31.72
#